data_AF-A0A069QHN2-F1
#
_entry.id   AF-A0A069QHN2-F1
#
_cell.length_a   1.000
_cell.length_b   1.000
_cell.length_c   1.000
_cell.angle_alpha   90.00
_cell.angle_beta   90.00
_cell.angle_gamma   90.00
#
_symmetry.space_group_name_H-M   'P 1'
#
loop_
_entity.id
_entity.type
_entity.pdbx_description
1 polymer ?
#
loop_
_entity_poly.entity_id
_entity_poly.type
_entity_poly.pdbx_seq_one_letter_code
_entity_poly.pdbx_strand_id
1 'polypeptide(L)'
;MKRFLLFTIILFDSVLLLASNLLQTNALDNSIGELSMSNWRDIKTGDWAIGFYEDGVVYKAHFWKYKQKEQKKGKYRFLITNGTKDISLEVIEQKNNLRKIVFDNSHSIICQRITTQQLPDYPVKDHSPIKDTHYKHGEQVTLVGWMRNMPASKSEKKHFDVVYSDVFTDKDPLCTAEIDNNGFFRLTFPLVNTTEVYLDQQRARIMSVFEPGETYFLLCDFKTGERFFMGANARLQNEMLRFSFVPHLKVKEDREPFSDFMERVKIHVQRSEESFKKLMADNPNLSDRFKEYVQSSMKYNVAYAISQSKYSTPTFKLPQDIREYLYQNFWKYPAKPATLYREMVWFMTDLLNDYTEKTFAETLQNADKMYKMGLTDKEKVMLARWDKIDKEMQIKFGNTTNDEEKRTIYQTYKNENSDVWRAFESLSKKYATEIEAYNIRCYNFAIDSLGCTQELKDILLAARYCKTIERQCHSLPQPLLCELNTNVEMAYAKDIVMQEHLKYLTIEQQSQKHDKYLKNNADVSGIEDGKELFNKITSPYRGHYILLDAWGTWCGPCKEALSHSQELFKSLAPYDVIFMYLANNSPVEAWKNCIQEYKLTEDNCVHYNLPPNQQAIFERHIKLSSYPAYRLISPEGNIMDLDIDPRTPAGLARLIKVLSNNANVITR
;
A
#
# COMPACT_ATOMS: atom_id res chain seq x y z
N MET A 1 46.79 -2.04 -27.06
CA MET A 1 48.16 -2.52 -27.40
C MET A 1 48.59 -3.46 -26.30
N LYS A 2 48.39 -4.76 -26.53
CA LYS A 2 49.48 -5.73 -26.75
C LYS A 2 50.40 -5.85 -25.52
N ARG A 3 50.17 -6.84 -24.65
CA ARG A 3 50.61 -8.24 -24.78
C ARG A 3 52.13 -8.38 -24.64
N PHE A 4 52.49 -9.07 -23.56
CA PHE A 4 53.27 -10.31 -23.57
C PHE A 4 54.77 -10.25 -23.86
N LEU A 5 55.42 -11.34 -23.39
CA LEU A 5 56.80 -11.77 -23.56
C LEU A 5 57.76 -11.08 -22.58
N LEU A 6 58.58 -11.77 -21.78
CA LEU A 6 58.98 -13.16 -21.80
C LEU A 6 59.73 -13.42 -20.48
N PHE A 7 59.23 -14.29 -19.61
CA PHE A 7 60.07 -15.11 -18.74
C PHE A 7 59.31 -16.43 -18.59
N THR A 8 59.56 -17.27 -19.58
CA THR A 8 58.83 -18.49 -19.90
C THR A 8 59.85 -19.62 -19.99
N ILE A 9 59.41 -20.80 -19.53
CA ILE A 9 59.87 -22.14 -19.94
C ILE A 9 61.11 -22.65 -19.17
N ILE A 10 60.88 -23.55 -18.21
CA ILE A 10 61.29 -24.97 -18.20
C ILE A 10 61.04 -25.57 -16.79
N LEU A 11 60.43 -26.77 -16.75
CA LEU A 11 60.10 -27.69 -15.63
C LEU A 11 58.74 -27.46 -14.94
N PHE A 12 57.61 -28.16 -15.18
CA PHE A 12 57.28 -29.40 -15.91
C PHE A 12 58.26 -30.57 -15.73
N ASP A 13 58.14 -31.30 -14.62
CA ASP A 13 57.76 -32.73 -14.65
C ASP A 13 57.67 -33.35 -13.25
N SER A 14 56.73 -34.29 -13.11
CA SER A 14 56.61 -35.35 -12.09
C SER A 14 56.24 -34.97 -10.64
N VAL A 15 54.93 -34.99 -10.32
CA VAL A 15 54.34 -35.95 -9.36
C VAL A 15 52.89 -36.24 -9.80
N LEU A 16 52.75 -37.21 -10.69
CA LEU A 16 51.55 -37.98 -10.97
C LEU A 16 51.71 -39.28 -10.17
N LEU A 17 50.95 -39.49 -9.09
CA LEU A 17 50.51 -40.80 -8.56
C LEU A 17 49.89 -40.59 -7.16
N LEU A 18 48.75 -41.25 -6.93
CA LEU A 18 47.93 -41.29 -5.69
C LEU A 18 46.82 -40.23 -5.55
N ALA A 19 45.88 -40.22 -6.48
CA ALA A 19 44.45 -40.07 -6.18
C ALA A 19 43.58 -40.60 -7.34
N SER A 20 43.85 -41.82 -7.79
CA SER A 20 42.97 -42.55 -8.71
C SER A 20 42.20 -43.61 -7.92
N ASN A 21 41.07 -43.22 -7.34
CA ASN A 21 39.85 -44.01 -7.22
C ASN A 21 38.76 -43.20 -6.50
N LEU A 22 37.53 -43.27 -7.03
CA LEU A 22 36.27 -42.69 -6.52
C LEU A 22 36.00 -41.21 -6.85
N LEU A 23 35.63 -40.95 -8.11
CA LEU A 23 34.28 -40.53 -8.51
C LEU A 23 34.34 -40.14 -9.99
N GLN A 24 34.09 -41.13 -10.86
CA GLN A 24 33.51 -40.86 -12.16
C GLN A 24 32.08 -40.34 -11.93
N THR A 25 31.93 -39.04 -11.68
CA THR A 25 30.70 -38.37 -12.11
C THR A 25 30.96 -37.94 -13.54
N ASN A 26 30.41 -38.71 -14.47
CA ASN A 26 30.27 -38.32 -15.86
C ASN A 26 29.80 -36.86 -15.91
N ALA A 27 30.66 -35.96 -16.39
CA ALA A 27 30.22 -34.66 -16.86
C ALA A 27 29.30 -34.94 -18.05
N LEU A 28 28.00 -34.99 -17.77
CA LEU A 28 26.95 -34.98 -18.79
C LEU A 28 27.19 -33.76 -19.67
N ASP A 29 27.44 -34.00 -20.96
CA ASP A 29 27.39 -32.96 -21.97
C ASP A 29 26.01 -32.28 -21.87
N ASN A 30 26.04 -31.03 -21.40
CA ASN A 30 24.95 -30.44 -20.61
C ASN A 30 23.97 -29.61 -21.47
N SER A 31 24.19 -29.48 -22.77
CA SER A 31 23.36 -28.64 -23.62
C SER A 31 22.13 -29.40 -24.13
N ILE A 32 20.93 -28.97 -23.71
CA ILE A 32 19.66 -29.41 -24.33
C ILE A 32 19.43 -28.75 -25.71
N GLY A 33 20.52 -28.36 -26.40
CA GLY A 33 20.52 -27.75 -27.72
C GLY A 33 19.54 -26.58 -27.86
N GLU A 34 18.73 -26.61 -28.91
CA GLU A 34 17.72 -25.58 -29.23
C GLU A 34 16.58 -25.47 -28.20
N LEU A 35 16.39 -26.48 -27.33
CA LEU A 35 15.45 -26.39 -26.21
C LEU A 35 16.01 -25.58 -25.05
N SER A 36 17.32 -25.33 -25.00
CA SER A 36 17.91 -24.52 -23.94
C SER A 36 17.34 -23.12 -24.00
N MET A 37 17.01 -22.57 -22.83
CA MET A 37 16.57 -21.19 -22.71
C MET A 37 15.38 -20.86 -23.60
N SER A 38 14.33 -21.69 -23.51
CA SER A 38 13.17 -21.57 -24.38
C SER A 38 11.86 -21.77 -23.64
N ASN A 39 10.88 -20.93 -23.96
CA ASN A 39 9.52 -20.97 -23.45
C ASN A 39 8.57 -21.49 -24.54
N TRP A 40 7.63 -22.33 -24.17
CA TRP A 40 6.74 -23.02 -25.10
C TRP A 40 5.29 -22.91 -24.66
N ARG A 41 4.42 -22.52 -25.58
CA ARG A 41 2.97 -22.43 -25.36
C ARG A 41 2.23 -23.57 -26.04
N ASP A 42 1.14 -24.05 -25.44
CA ASP A 42 0.23 -24.99 -26.11
C ASP A 42 -0.45 -24.29 -27.30
N ILE A 43 -0.44 -24.90 -28.48
CA ILE A 43 -1.07 -24.32 -29.68
C ILE A 43 -2.61 -24.34 -29.61
N LYS A 44 -3.20 -25.19 -28.75
CA LYS A 44 -4.65 -25.31 -28.59
C LYS A 44 -5.21 -24.26 -27.65
N THR A 45 -4.59 -24.10 -26.47
CA THR A 45 -5.09 -23.17 -25.46
C THR A 45 -4.43 -21.82 -25.57
N GLY A 46 -3.16 -21.77 -26.01
CA GLY A 46 -2.33 -20.57 -26.02
C GLY A 46 -1.55 -20.32 -24.74
N ASP A 47 -1.75 -21.13 -23.70
CA ASP A 47 -1.10 -20.96 -22.39
C ASP A 47 0.39 -21.25 -22.46
N TRP A 48 1.17 -20.56 -21.64
CA TRP A 48 2.55 -20.97 -21.37
C TRP A 48 2.54 -22.34 -20.69
N ALA A 49 2.93 -23.37 -21.43
CA ALA A 49 2.81 -24.75 -20.99
C ALA A 49 4.06 -25.23 -20.25
N ILE A 50 5.24 -24.89 -20.78
CA ILE A 50 6.52 -25.29 -20.19
C ILE A 50 7.65 -24.34 -20.61
N GLY A 51 8.60 -24.09 -19.70
CA GLY A 51 9.86 -23.42 -20.00
C GLY A 51 11.04 -24.35 -19.70
N PHE A 52 12.02 -24.41 -20.59
CA PHE A 52 13.25 -25.19 -20.43
C PHE A 52 14.42 -24.27 -20.16
N TYR A 53 15.11 -24.50 -19.03
CA TYR A 53 16.21 -23.69 -18.52
C TYR A 53 17.41 -24.58 -18.19
N GLU A 54 18.51 -23.97 -17.72
CA GLU A 54 19.78 -24.67 -17.46
C GLU A 54 19.63 -25.78 -16.41
N ASP A 55 19.02 -25.45 -15.27
CA ASP A 55 18.96 -26.33 -14.10
C ASP A 55 17.62 -27.07 -13.94
N GLY A 56 16.65 -26.77 -14.80
CA GLY A 56 15.32 -27.34 -14.69
C GLY A 56 14.31 -26.83 -15.70
N VAL A 57 13.05 -27.13 -15.42
CA VAL A 57 11.90 -26.69 -16.21
C VAL A 57 10.89 -25.96 -15.33
N VAL A 58 10.21 -24.97 -15.89
CA VAL A 58 8.99 -24.42 -15.28
C VAL A 58 7.80 -25.16 -15.88
N TYR A 59 7.00 -25.84 -15.04
CA TYR A 59 5.83 -26.61 -15.45
C TYR A 59 4.79 -26.66 -14.33
N LYS A 60 3.50 -26.51 -14.67
CA LYS A 60 2.37 -26.49 -13.70
C LYS A 60 2.62 -25.58 -12.50
N ALA A 61 3.03 -24.34 -12.78
CA ALA A 61 3.33 -23.31 -11.79
C ALA A 61 4.43 -23.68 -10.76
N HIS A 62 5.36 -24.57 -11.12
CA HIS A 62 6.49 -24.97 -10.28
C HIS A 62 7.77 -25.01 -11.10
N PHE A 63 8.91 -24.79 -10.43
CA PHE A 63 10.23 -25.09 -10.99
C PHE A 63 10.65 -26.51 -10.60
N TRP A 64 11.00 -27.31 -11.61
CA TRP A 64 11.40 -28.71 -11.45
C TRP A 64 12.84 -28.89 -11.88
N LYS A 65 13.69 -29.43 -11.00
CA LYS A 65 15.10 -29.71 -11.31
C LYS A 65 15.22 -30.94 -12.20
N TYR A 66 16.22 -30.99 -13.07
CA TYR A 66 16.53 -32.22 -13.80
C TYR A 66 17.16 -33.27 -12.87
N LYS A 67 16.58 -34.46 -12.81
CA LYS A 67 17.23 -35.68 -12.29
C LYS A 67 17.99 -36.41 -13.39
N GLN A 68 17.42 -36.49 -14.59
CA GLN A 68 18.03 -37.15 -15.75
C GLN A 68 17.71 -36.36 -17.03
N LYS A 69 18.67 -36.35 -17.96
CA LYS A 69 18.56 -35.74 -19.28
C LYS A 69 19.10 -36.72 -20.32
N GLU A 70 18.30 -37.06 -21.31
CA GLU A 70 18.71 -37.90 -22.44
C GLU A 70 18.30 -37.25 -23.76
N GLN A 71 19.18 -37.30 -24.76
CA GLN A 71 18.89 -36.83 -26.11
C GLN A 71 19.25 -37.92 -27.13
N LYS A 72 18.31 -38.21 -28.04
CA LYS A 72 18.53 -39.17 -29.13
C LYS A 72 17.74 -38.76 -30.36
N LYS A 73 18.41 -38.40 -31.47
CA LYS A 73 17.80 -38.16 -32.80
C LYS A 73 16.51 -37.30 -32.78
N GLY A 74 16.60 -36.03 -32.35
CA GLY A 74 15.44 -35.10 -32.34
C GLY A 74 14.40 -35.36 -31.25
N LYS A 75 14.71 -36.26 -30.32
CA LYS A 75 13.88 -36.64 -29.17
C LYS A 75 14.65 -36.43 -27.88
N TYR A 76 14.02 -35.75 -26.92
CA TYR A 76 14.57 -35.51 -25.60
C TYR A 76 13.72 -36.23 -24.55
N ARG A 77 14.37 -36.81 -23.54
CA ARG A 77 13.70 -37.36 -22.37
C ARG A 77 14.29 -36.76 -21.11
N PHE A 78 13.41 -36.37 -20.22
CA PHE A 78 13.79 -35.80 -18.94
C PHE A 78 13.07 -36.54 -17.82
N LEU A 79 13.78 -36.79 -16.73
CA LEU A 79 13.18 -37.04 -15.44
C LEU A 79 13.35 -35.76 -14.63
N ILE A 80 12.25 -35.11 -14.27
CA ILE A 80 12.26 -33.85 -13.52
C ILE A 80 11.69 -34.07 -12.12
N THR A 81 12.13 -33.28 -11.14
CA THR A 81 11.72 -33.43 -9.74
C THR A 81 11.48 -32.08 -9.07
N ASN A 82 10.51 -32.04 -8.16
CA ASN A 82 10.36 -30.95 -7.21
C ASN A 82 10.82 -31.36 -5.78
N GLY A 83 11.51 -32.49 -5.67
CA GLY A 83 11.95 -33.09 -4.39
C GLY A 83 10.93 -34.04 -3.74
N THR A 84 9.64 -33.89 -4.06
CA THR A 84 8.56 -34.75 -3.51
C THR A 84 7.98 -35.71 -4.55
N LYS A 85 7.97 -35.30 -5.81
CA LYS A 85 7.45 -36.06 -6.94
C LYS A 85 8.42 -35.96 -8.11
N ASP A 86 8.41 -37.00 -8.92
CA ASP A 86 9.13 -37.06 -10.17
C ASP A 86 8.12 -37.14 -11.33
N ILE A 87 8.43 -36.47 -12.43
CA ILE A 87 7.63 -36.48 -13.65
C ILE A 87 8.55 -36.83 -14.81
N SER A 88 8.09 -37.73 -15.67
CA SER A 88 8.78 -38.06 -16.92
C SER A 88 8.28 -37.15 -18.04
N LEU A 89 9.19 -36.50 -18.75
CA LEU A 89 8.90 -35.68 -19.93
C LEU A 89 9.56 -36.27 -21.16
N GLU A 90 8.82 -36.37 -22.26
CA GLU A 90 9.36 -36.72 -23.57
C GLU A 90 9.02 -35.63 -24.59
N VAL A 91 10.05 -34.96 -25.14
CA VAL A 91 9.90 -33.89 -26.12
C VAL A 91 10.32 -34.42 -27.49
N ILE A 92 9.39 -34.37 -28.44
CA ILE A 92 9.56 -34.91 -29.79
C ILE A 92 9.45 -33.77 -30.79
N GLU A 93 10.48 -33.58 -31.60
CA GLU A 93 10.46 -32.65 -32.73
C GLU A 93 9.35 -32.98 -33.74
N GLN A 94 8.66 -31.95 -34.19
CA GLN A 94 7.62 -32.01 -35.22
C GLN A 94 7.95 -31.03 -36.36
N LYS A 95 7.23 -31.13 -37.47
CA LYS A 95 7.33 -30.15 -38.58
C LYS A 95 6.98 -28.73 -38.10
N ASN A 96 7.42 -27.73 -38.84
CA ASN A 96 7.13 -26.30 -38.59
C ASN A 96 7.59 -25.79 -37.21
N ASN A 97 8.74 -26.28 -36.72
CA ASN A 97 9.32 -25.89 -35.42
C ASN A 97 8.38 -26.14 -34.22
N LEU A 98 7.44 -27.07 -34.35
CA LEU A 98 6.59 -27.52 -33.25
C LEU A 98 7.29 -28.59 -32.42
N ARG A 99 6.85 -28.75 -31.18
CA ARG A 99 7.31 -29.81 -30.27
C ARG A 99 6.10 -30.52 -29.68
N LYS A 100 6.05 -31.85 -29.82
CA LYS A 100 5.09 -32.67 -29.07
C LYS A 100 5.72 -33.02 -27.72
N ILE A 101 5.05 -32.69 -26.62
CA ILE A 101 5.53 -32.94 -25.27
C ILE A 101 4.60 -33.96 -24.63
N VAL A 102 5.14 -35.09 -24.19
CA VAL A 102 4.43 -36.18 -23.51
C VAL A 102 4.82 -36.16 -22.03
N PHE A 103 3.83 -36.15 -21.16
CA PHE A 103 3.96 -36.17 -19.70
C PHE A 103 3.56 -37.54 -19.17
N ASP A 104 4.40 -38.16 -18.34
CA ASP A 104 4.18 -39.44 -17.67
C ASP A 104 3.61 -40.54 -18.58
N ASN A 105 4.06 -40.57 -19.85
CA ASN A 105 3.64 -41.50 -20.89
C ASN A 105 2.12 -41.59 -21.13
N SER A 106 1.33 -40.62 -20.68
CA SER A 106 -0.14 -40.68 -20.70
C SER A 106 -0.77 -39.52 -21.47
N HIS A 107 -0.38 -38.29 -21.14
CA HIS A 107 -0.95 -37.07 -21.73
C HIS A 107 0.08 -36.37 -22.62
N SER A 108 -0.34 -35.80 -23.75
CA SER A 108 0.56 -35.04 -24.63
C SER A 108 -0.07 -33.77 -25.18
N ILE A 109 0.75 -32.73 -25.31
CA ILE A 109 0.41 -31.44 -25.92
C ILE A 109 1.32 -31.16 -27.11
N ILE A 110 0.89 -30.27 -27.99
CA ILE A 110 1.72 -29.74 -29.07
C ILE A 110 2.01 -28.29 -28.77
N CYS A 111 3.28 -27.93 -28.72
CA CYS A 111 3.71 -26.59 -28.37
C CYS A 111 4.43 -25.88 -29.50
N GLN A 112 4.28 -24.56 -29.48
CA GLN A 112 5.06 -23.62 -30.27
C GLN A 112 5.97 -22.79 -29.36
N ARG A 113 7.16 -22.46 -29.85
CA ARG A 113 8.10 -21.61 -29.11
C ARG A 113 7.55 -20.19 -29.00
N ILE A 114 7.65 -19.61 -27.81
CA ILE A 114 7.41 -18.19 -27.55
C ILE A 114 8.69 -17.43 -27.90
N THR A 115 8.60 -16.44 -28.78
CA THR A 115 9.73 -15.62 -29.25
C THR A 115 9.59 -14.14 -28.87
N THR A 116 8.54 -13.81 -28.11
CA THR A 116 8.19 -12.46 -27.67
C THR A 116 8.38 -12.33 -26.16
N GLN A 117 8.52 -11.10 -25.66
CA GLN A 117 8.70 -10.84 -24.23
C GLN A 117 7.43 -11.11 -23.39
N GLN A 118 6.25 -11.06 -24.00
CA GLN A 118 4.96 -11.42 -23.41
C GLN A 118 4.28 -12.48 -24.30
N LEU A 119 3.25 -13.15 -23.79
CA LEU A 119 2.55 -14.19 -24.56
C LEU A 119 1.88 -13.62 -25.83
N PRO A 120 2.00 -14.29 -27.00
CA PRO A 120 1.25 -13.92 -28.19
C PRO A 120 -0.25 -14.21 -28.03
N ASP A 121 -1.06 -13.85 -29.03
CA ASP A 121 -2.52 -13.89 -28.90
C ASP A 121 -3.02 -15.30 -28.64
N TYR A 122 -4.05 -15.39 -27.81
CA TYR A 122 -4.70 -16.66 -27.52
C TYR A 122 -5.48 -17.13 -28.75
N PRO A 123 -5.36 -18.40 -29.16
CA PRO A 123 -6.01 -18.94 -30.35
C PRO A 123 -7.51 -19.20 -30.15
N VAL A 124 -7.99 -19.16 -28.90
CA VAL A 124 -9.37 -19.48 -28.50
C VAL A 124 -10.00 -18.35 -27.70
N LYS A 125 -11.32 -18.21 -27.83
CA LYS A 125 -12.12 -17.34 -26.96
C LYS A 125 -12.16 -17.90 -25.54
N ASP A 126 -12.32 -17.00 -24.57
CA ASP A 126 -12.53 -17.34 -23.17
C ASP A 126 -13.68 -16.49 -22.61
N HIS A 127 -14.70 -17.20 -22.13
CA HIS A 127 -15.94 -16.65 -21.59
C HIS A 127 -16.08 -16.92 -20.08
N SER A 128 -14.99 -17.33 -19.43
CA SER A 128 -14.98 -17.57 -18.00
C SER A 128 -15.30 -16.27 -17.26
N PRO A 129 -16.18 -16.27 -16.25
CA PRO A 129 -16.48 -15.08 -15.48
C PRO A 129 -15.33 -14.76 -14.52
N ILE A 130 -15.32 -13.54 -14.00
CA ILE A 130 -14.49 -13.19 -12.84
C ILE A 130 -15.00 -13.97 -11.62
N LYS A 131 -14.11 -14.64 -10.87
CA LYS A 131 -14.49 -15.39 -9.66
C LYS A 131 -15.04 -14.42 -8.61
N ASP A 132 -16.29 -14.60 -8.21
CA ASP A 132 -16.88 -13.92 -7.05
C ASP A 132 -17.10 -14.95 -5.93
N THR A 133 -16.40 -14.76 -4.82
CA THR A 133 -16.51 -15.63 -3.63
C THR A 133 -17.61 -15.18 -2.67
N HIS A 134 -18.27 -14.05 -2.95
CA HIS A 134 -19.23 -13.38 -2.08
C HIS A 134 -18.65 -13.09 -0.69
N TYR A 135 -17.37 -12.76 -0.63
CA TYR A 135 -16.63 -12.36 0.57
C TYR A 135 -16.73 -13.34 1.74
N LYS A 136 -16.90 -14.64 1.42
CA LYS A 136 -16.83 -15.71 2.40
C LYS A 136 -15.36 -15.96 2.75
N HIS A 137 -15.13 -16.60 3.90
CA HIS A 137 -13.78 -16.80 4.48
C HIS A 137 -12.75 -17.20 3.40
N GLY A 138 -11.68 -16.41 3.31
CA GLY A 138 -10.82 -16.36 2.13
C GLY A 138 -9.81 -17.51 2.04
N GLU A 139 -9.79 -18.16 0.88
CA GLU A 139 -8.65 -19.00 0.48
C GLU A 139 -7.41 -18.12 0.26
N GLN A 140 -6.22 -18.68 0.42
CA GLN A 140 -4.99 -17.96 0.12
C GLN A 140 -4.63 -18.10 -1.35
N VAL A 141 -4.05 -17.05 -1.92
CA VAL A 141 -3.35 -17.13 -3.21
C VAL A 141 -1.93 -17.61 -2.94
N THR A 142 -1.44 -18.52 -3.78
CA THR A 142 -0.02 -18.87 -3.81
C THR A 142 0.64 -18.24 -5.03
N LEU A 143 1.63 -17.38 -4.78
CA LEU A 143 2.50 -16.85 -5.82
C LEU A 143 3.91 -17.45 -5.67
N VAL A 144 4.29 -18.26 -6.65
CA VAL A 144 5.68 -18.66 -6.86
C VAL A 144 6.26 -17.71 -7.91
N GLY A 145 7.53 -17.34 -7.81
CA GLY A 145 8.13 -16.59 -8.89
C GLY A 145 9.63 -16.73 -9.00
N TRP A 146 10.14 -16.26 -10.13
CA TRP A 146 11.55 -16.32 -10.49
C TRP A 146 12.01 -15.00 -11.08
N MET A 147 12.78 -14.25 -10.29
CA MET A 147 13.43 -12.98 -10.63
C MET A 147 14.77 -13.25 -11.32
N ARG A 148 14.69 -13.80 -12.54
CA ARG A 148 15.85 -14.32 -13.28
C ARG A 148 16.74 -13.19 -13.82
N ASN A 149 18.07 -13.39 -13.74
CA ASN A 149 19.09 -12.43 -14.19
C ASN A 149 18.96 -11.02 -13.58
N MET A 150 18.46 -10.93 -12.35
CA MET A 150 18.30 -9.64 -11.67
C MET A 150 19.65 -8.92 -11.57
N PRO A 151 19.76 -7.66 -12.04
CA PRO A 151 21.02 -6.92 -11.98
C PRO A 151 21.41 -6.59 -10.53
N ALA A 152 22.71 -6.43 -10.28
CA ALA A 152 23.25 -6.14 -8.94
C ALA A 152 22.60 -4.91 -8.27
N SER A 153 22.27 -3.89 -9.06
CA SER A 153 21.57 -2.68 -8.58
C SER A 153 20.16 -2.93 -8.08
N LYS A 154 19.53 -4.05 -8.46
CA LYS A 154 18.17 -4.45 -8.03
C LYS A 154 18.20 -5.59 -7.00
N SER A 155 19.35 -6.22 -6.77
CA SER A 155 19.50 -7.35 -5.84
C SER A 155 19.74 -6.93 -4.38
N GLU A 156 19.92 -5.64 -4.10
CA GLU A 156 20.04 -5.15 -2.71
C GLU A 156 18.77 -5.44 -1.89
N LYS A 157 17.61 -5.38 -2.53
CA LYS A 157 16.33 -5.78 -1.92
C LYS A 157 16.18 -7.30 -1.96
N LYS A 158 16.23 -7.94 -0.79
CA LYS A 158 16.13 -9.41 -0.68
C LYS A 158 14.70 -9.95 -0.59
N HIS A 159 13.68 -9.09 -0.53
CA HIS A 159 12.28 -9.51 -0.43
C HIS A 159 11.51 -9.16 -1.69
N PHE A 160 10.56 -10.01 -2.08
CA PHE A 160 9.53 -9.75 -3.07
C PHE A 160 8.27 -9.26 -2.36
N ASP A 161 7.74 -8.13 -2.79
CA ASP A 161 6.62 -7.46 -2.11
C ASP A 161 5.34 -7.62 -2.93
N VAL A 162 4.25 -7.88 -2.22
CA VAL A 162 2.89 -7.93 -2.75
C VAL A 162 2.04 -6.97 -1.93
N VAL A 163 1.39 -6.03 -2.62
CA VAL A 163 0.51 -5.03 -2.01
C VAL A 163 -0.84 -5.07 -2.72
N TYR A 164 -1.92 -5.05 -1.97
CA TYR A 164 -3.28 -4.97 -2.49
C TYR A 164 -4.10 -4.09 -1.57
N SER A 165 -5.24 -3.59 -2.05
CA SER A 165 -6.09 -2.73 -1.24
C SER A 165 -7.19 -3.51 -0.55
N ASP A 166 -7.29 -3.32 0.75
CA ASP A 166 -8.35 -3.88 1.57
C ASP A 166 -9.50 -2.87 1.71
N VAL A 167 -10.54 -3.11 0.93
CA VAL A 167 -11.74 -2.26 0.87
C VAL A 167 -12.52 -2.20 2.19
N PHE A 168 -12.26 -3.09 3.16
CA PHE A 168 -12.90 -3.08 4.48
C PHE A 168 -12.15 -2.25 5.52
N THR A 169 -10.85 -1.98 5.28
CA THR A 169 -10.02 -1.19 6.20
C THR A 169 -9.52 0.11 5.57
N ASP A 170 -9.63 0.27 4.25
CA ASP A 170 -9.03 1.37 3.46
C ASP A 170 -7.50 1.43 3.63
N LYS A 171 -6.89 0.26 3.84
CA LYS A 171 -5.44 0.06 3.98
C LYS A 171 -4.90 -0.74 2.79
N ASP A 172 -3.59 -0.69 2.60
CA ASP A 172 -2.89 -1.46 1.58
C ASP A 172 -1.93 -2.48 2.23
N PRO A 173 -2.42 -3.66 2.68
CA PRO A 173 -1.57 -4.68 3.29
C PRO A 173 -0.34 -5.05 2.46
N LEU A 174 0.81 -5.11 3.11
CA LEU A 174 2.08 -5.55 2.52
C LEU A 174 2.41 -6.99 2.94
N CYS A 175 2.50 -7.88 1.96
CA CYS A 175 2.99 -9.25 2.14
C CYS A 175 4.36 -9.40 1.46
N THR A 176 5.32 -10.03 2.14
CA THR A 176 6.70 -10.16 1.62
C THR A 176 7.21 -11.58 1.68
N ALA A 177 7.99 -12.02 0.67
CA ALA A 177 8.74 -13.28 0.71
C ALA A 177 10.23 -13.04 0.40
N GLU A 178 11.13 -13.77 1.06
CA GLU A 178 12.54 -13.75 0.70
C GLU A 178 12.76 -14.31 -0.71
N ILE A 179 13.67 -13.68 -1.45
CA ILE A 179 14.17 -14.12 -2.74
C ILE A 179 15.48 -14.85 -2.48
N ASP A 180 15.55 -16.12 -2.90
CA ASP A 180 16.75 -16.93 -2.75
C ASP A 180 17.88 -16.47 -3.69
N ASN A 181 19.08 -17.04 -3.51
CA ASN A 181 20.26 -16.68 -4.31
C ASN A 181 20.11 -16.98 -5.81
N ASN A 182 19.14 -17.80 -6.20
CA ASN A 182 18.84 -18.13 -7.60
C ASN A 182 17.69 -17.26 -8.17
N GLY A 183 17.15 -16.35 -7.37
CA GLY A 183 16.05 -15.46 -7.73
C GLY A 183 14.65 -16.03 -7.50
N PHE A 184 14.51 -17.20 -6.88
CA PHE A 184 13.19 -17.78 -6.61
C PHE A 184 12.59 -17.25 -5.32
N PHE A 185 11.25 -17.15 -5.30
CA PHE A 185 10.49 -16.84 -4.09
C PHE A 185 9.17 -17.60 -4.10
N ARG A 186 8.58 -17.75 -2.91
CA ARG A 186 7.23 -18.28 -2.73
C ARG A 186 6.53 -17.48 -1.64
N LEU A 187 5.37 -16.96 -1.96
CA LEU A 187 4.52 -16.19 -1.04
C LEU A 187 3.10 -16.76 -1.05
N THR A 188 2.47 -16.77 0.12
CA THR A 188 1.02 -16.92 0.22
C THR A 188 0.45 -15.67 0.89
N PHE A 189 -0.66 -15.18 0.37
CA PHE A 189 -1.33 -14.00 0.92
C PHE A 189 -2.87 -14.18 0.85
N PRO A 190 -3.60 -13.67 1.85
CA PRO A 190 -5.04 -13.86 1.93
C PRO A 190 -5.75 -12.88 1.01
N LEU A 191 -6.66 -13.37 0.18
CA LEU A 191 -7.61 -12.54 -0.55
C LEU A 191 -9.01 -13.02 -0.23
N VAL A 192 -9.88 -12.11 0.21
CA VAL A 192 -11.27 -12.43 0.51
C VAL A 192 -12.11 -12.59 -0.75
N ASN A 193 -11.70 -11.98 -1.87
CA ASN A 193 -12.36 -12.11 -3.16
C ASN A 193 -11.35 -11.81 -4.30
N THR A 194 -11.77 -11.86 -5.57
CA THR A 194 -10.89 -11.47 -6.68
C THR A 194 -10.46 -10.01 -6.53
N THR A 195 -9.15 -9.77 -6.55
CA THR A 195 -8.57 -8.50 -6.12
C THR A 195 -7.49 -8.04 -7.09
N GLU A 196 -7.38 -6.73 -7.30
CA GLU A 196 -6.23 -6.12 -7.98
C GLU A 196 -5.03 -6.05 -7.02
N VAL A 197 -3.87 -6.48 -7.50
CA VAL A 197 -2.66 -6.65 -6.71
C VAL A 197 -1.46 -6.05 -7.43
N TYR A 198 -0.64 -5.33 -6.68
CA TYR A 198 0.62 -4.76 -7.09
C TYR A 198 1.78 -5.65 -6.64
N LEU A 199 2.64 -6.02 -7.58
CA LEU A 199 3.78 -6.90 -7.38
C LEU A 199 5.08 -6.11 -7.57
N ASP A 200 5.85 -6.02 -6.50
CA ASP A 200 7.23 -5.55 -6.46
C ASP A 200 7.47 -4.26 -7.25
N GLN A 201 6.81 -3.18 -6.79
CA GLN A 201 6.81 -1.84 -7.39
C GLN A 201 8.20 -1.23 -7.66
N GLN A 202 9.22 -1.67 -6.93
CA GLN A 202 10.57 -1.14 -7.10
C GLN A 202 11.33 -1.80 -8.26
N ARG A 203 11.02 -3.05 -8.62
CA ARG A 203 11.79 -3.80 -9.65
C ARG A 203 10.92 -4.37 -10.76
N ALA A 204 9.87 -5.11 -10.42
CA ALA A 204 8.97 -5.75 -11.40
C ALA A 204 7.92 -4.78 -11.95
N ARG A 205 7.31 -3.95 -11.08
CA ARG A 205 6.24 -2.99 -11.43
C ARG A 205 5.06 -3.63 -12.15
N ILE A 206 4.57 -4.75 -11.63
CA ILE A 206 3.45 -5.46 -12.23
C ILE A 206 2.19 -5.19 -11.42
N MET A 207 1.13 -4.73 -12.07
CA MET A 207 -0.22 -4.72 -11.53
C MET A 207 -0.99 -5.85 -12.21
N SER A 208 -1.66 -6.70 -11.44
CA SER A 208 -2.41 -7.83 -11.98
C SER A 208 -3.57 -8.22 -11.07
N VAL A 209 -4.41 -9.13 -11.54
CA VAL A 209 -5.60 -9.59 -10.82
C VAL A 209 -5.35 -10.99 -10.30
N PHE A 210 -5.75 -11.28 -9.05
CA PHE A 210 -5.57 -12.59 -8.44
C PHE A 210 -6.87 -13.10 -7.84
N GLU A 211 -7.10 -14.40 -7.99
CA GLU A 211 -8.31 -15.07 -7.49
C GLU A 211 -7.95 -15.95 -6.29
N PRO A 212 -8.71 -15.89 -5.18
CA PRO A 212 -8.46 -16.73 -4.00
C PRO A 212 -8.38 -18.22 -4.36
N GLY A 213 -7.48 -18.97 -3.72
CA GLY A 213 -7.33 -20.42 -3.91
C GLY A 213 -6.47 -20.82 -5.10
N GLU A 214 -6.08 -19.88 -5.96
CA GLU A 214 -5.25 -20.15 -7.13
C GLU A 214 -3.75 -20.17 -6.81
N THR A 215 -3.00 -20.90 -7.65
CA THR A 215 -1.54 -20.91 -7.64
C THR A 215 -1.00 -20.37 -8.97
N TYR A 216 -0.18 -19.35 -8.89
CA TYR A 216 0.46 -18.70 -10.03
C TYR A 216 1.99 -18.82 -9.94
N PHE A 217 2.62 -18.95 -11.09
CA PHE A 217 4.06 -18.81 -11.25
C PHE A 217 4.37 -17.60 -12.11
N LEU A 218 5.15 -16.66 -11.58
CA LEU A 218 5.62 -15.46 -12.27
C LEU A 218 7.08 -15.63 -12.71
N LEU A 219 7.33 -15.56 -14.02
CA LEU A 219 8.67 -15.36 -14.55
C LEU A 219 8.95 -13.88 -14.78
N CYS A 220 10.05 -13.39 -14.22
CA CYS A 220 10.61 -12.07 -14.50
C CYS A 220 12.08 -12.20 -14.91
N ASP A 221 12.36 -12.35 -16.21
CA ASP A 221 13.74 -12.33 -16.72
C ASP A 221 14.19 -10.90 -17.04
N PHE A 222 15.16 -10.37 -16.29
CA PHE A 222 15.69 -9.01 -16.49
C PHE A 222 16.65 -8.89 -17.68
N LYS A 223 17.18 -10.00 -18.19
CA LYS A 223 18.09 -10.02 -19.35
C LYS A 223 17.31 -10.02 -20.66
N THR A 224 16.30 -10.86 -20.78
CA THR A 224 15.48 -10.97 -22.01
C THR A 224 14.31 -9.99 -22.02
N GLY A 225 13.88 -9.53 -20.85
CA GLY A 225 12.67 -8.75 -20.67
C GLY A 225 11.40 -9.61 -20.61
N GLU A 226 11.52 -10.94 -20.65
CA GLU A 226 10.36 -11.85 -20.62
C GLU A 226 9.58 -11.73 -19.30
N ARG A 227 8.26 -11.68 -19.43
CA ARG A 227 7.28 -11.61 -18.34
C ARG A 227 6.11 -12.53 -18.64
N PHE A 228 5.98 -13.61 -17.87
CA PHE A 228 4.92 -14.60 -18.06
C PHE A 228 4.32 -15.04 -16.74
N PHE A 229 3.01 -15.31 -16.76
CA PHE A 229 2.32 -16.05 -15.72
C PHE A 229 1.98 -17.47 -16.20
N MET A 230 2.16 -18.46 -15.33
CA MET A 230 1.67 -19.84 -15.50
C MET A 230 0.77 -20.21 -14.34
N GLY A 231 -0.32 -20.91 -14.61
CA GLY A 231 -1.32 -21.31 -13.63
C GLY A 231 -2.58 -21.79 -14.35
N ALA A 232 -3.50 -22.44 -13.63
CA ALA A 232 -4.75 -22.92 -14.23
C ALA A 232 -5.61 -21.76 -14.78
N ASN A 233 -5.60 -20.62 -14.08
CA ASN A 233 -6.37 -19.42 -14.41
C ASN A 233 -5.47 -18.19 -14.65
N ALA A 234 -4.34 -18.38 -15.34
CA ALA A 234 -3.29 -17.35 -15.56
C ALA A 234 -3.50 -16.46 -16.80
N ARG A 235 -4.60 -16.66 -17.54
CA ARG A 235 -4.82 -15.99 -18.83
C ARG A 235 -4.98 -14.47 -18.68
N LEU A 236 -5.82 -14.02 -17.74
CA LEU A 236 -6.08 -12.60 -17.49
C LEU A 236 -4.77 -11.83 -17.19
N GLN A 237 -3.90 -12.41 -16.36
CA GLN A 237 -2.64 -11.80 -15.95
C GLN A 237 -1.70 -11.61 -17.14
N ASN A 238 -1.66 -12.60 -18.05
CA ASN A 238 -0.87 -12.50 -19.28
C ASN A 238 -1.46 -11.49 -20.29
N GLU A 239 -2.79 -11.41 -20.41
CA GLU A 239 -3.44 -10.38 -21.24
C GLU A 239 -3.17 -8.97 -20.67
N MET A 240 -3.24 -8.79 -19.35
CA MET A 240 -2.88 -7.54 -18.67
C MET A 240 -1.42 -7.16 -18.89
N LEU A 241 -0.48 -8.10 -18.73
CA LEU A 241 0.95 -7.87 -18.97
C LEU A 241 1.22 -7.38 -20.38
N ARG A 242 0.50 -7.90 -21.38
CA ARG A 242 0.71 -7.57 -22.78
C ARG A 242 0.15 -6.21 -23.15
N PHE A 243 -1.09 -5.91 -22.77
CA PHE A 243 -1.79 -4.74 -23.26
C PHE A 243 -1.70 -3.53 -22.33
N SER A 244 -1.55 -3.74 -21.02
CA SER A 244 -1.42 -2.70 -19.99
C SER A 244 -2.34 -1.48 -20.25
N PHE A 245 -3.62 -1.75 -20.56
CA PHE A 245 -4.55 -0.75 -21.07
C PHE A 245 -5.38 -0.16 -19.93
N VAL A 246 -4.87 0.92 -19.32
CA VAL A 246 -5.62 1.72 -18.34
C VAL A 246 -5.29 3.20 -18.59
N PRO A 247 -6.13 3.94 -19.35
CA PRO A 247 -5.89 5.35 -19.60
C PRO A 247 -6.08 6.16 -18.31
N HIS A 248 -5.16 7.10 -18.06
CA HIS A 248 -5.17 7.93 -16.86
C HIS A 248 -5.79 9.31 -17.14
N LEU A 249 -6.81 9.67 -16.35
CA LEU A 249 -7.39 11.02 -16.36
C LEU A 249 -6.76 11.87 -15.26
N LYS A 250 -6.17 13.01 -15.63
CA LYS A 250 -5.69 13.98 -14.64
C LYS A 250 -6.89 14.64 -13.94
N VAL A 251 -6.85 14.65 -12.60
CA VAL A 251 -7.81 15.37 -11.74
C VAL A 251 -7.88 16.86 -12.10
N LYS A 252 -9.00 17.50 -11.73
CA LYS A 252 -9.24 18.93 -11.95
C LYS A 252 -8.15 19.78 -11.29
N GLU A 253 -7.69 20.82 -11.98
CA GLU A 253 -6.75 21.79 -11.42
C GLU A 253 -7.49 22.87 -10.60
N ASP A 254 -6.83 23.46 -9.59
CA ASP A 254 -7.46 24.42 -8.64
C ASP A 254 -8.18 25.58 -9.32
N ARG A 255 -7.61 26.11 -10.42
CA ARG A 255 -8.14 27.25 -11.16
C ARG A 255 -8.96 26.88 -12.39
N GLU A 256 -9.07 25.59 -12.70
CA GLU A 256 -9.85 25.11 -13.83
C GLU A 256 -11.35 25.26 -13.53
N PRO A 257 -12.17 25.81 -14.45
CA PRO A 257 -13.63 25.74 -14.32
C PRO A 257 -14.13 24.29 -14.40
N PHE A 258 -15.20 23.95 -13.65
CA PHE A 258 -15.80 22.61 -13.73
C PHE A 258 -16.30 22.27 -15.15
N SER A 259 -16.79 23.25 -15.92
CA SER A 259 -17.20 23.06 -17.31
C SER A 259 -16.08 22.50 -18.17
N ASP A 260 -14.89 23.07 -18.04
CA ASP A 260 -13.73 22.74 -18.87
C ASP A 260 -13.19 21.37 -18.47
N PHE A 261 -13.17 21.10 -17.16
CA PHE A 261 -12.82 19.78 -16.64
C PHE A 261 -13.78 18.70 -17.14
N MET A 262 -15.09 18.94 -17.11
CA MET A 262 -16.08 17.97 -17.57
C MET A 262 -16.05 17.76 -19.09
N GLU A 263 -15.69 18.79 -19.88
CA GLU A 263 -15.44 18.60 -21.31
C GLU A 263 -14.19 17.75 -21.55
N ARG A 264 -13.10 17.94 -20.79
CA ARG A 264 -11.93 17.03 -20.84
C ARG A 264 -12.31 15.60 -20.47
N VAL A 265 -13.13 15.42 -19.43
CA VAL A 265 -13.64 14.10 -19.01
C VAL A 265 -14.36 13.43 -20.19
N LYS A 266 -15.28 14.14 -20.84
CA LYS A 266 -16.03 13.62 -22.00
C LYS A 266 -15.11 13.21 -23.15
N ILE A 267 -14.14 14.06 -23.51
CA ILE A 267 -13.14 13.75 -24.56
C ILE A 267 -12.29 12.53 -24.17
N HIS A 268 -11.89 12.45 -22.91
CA HIS A 268 -11.09 11.32 -22.40
C HIS A 268 -11.86 10.01 -22.46
N VAL A 269 -13.12 10.00 -22.03
CA VAL A 269 -14.00 8.81 -22.11
C VAL A 269 -14.15 8.36 -23.56
N GLN A 270 -14.50 9.27 -24.47
CA GLN A 270 -14.68 8.94 -25.88
C GLN A 270 -13.39 8.32 -26.49
N ARG A 271 -12.24 8.97 -26.30
CA ARG A 271 -10.95 8.47 -26.83
C ARG A 271 -10.58 7.11 -26.25
N SER A 272 -10.85 6.90 -24.96
CA SER A 272 -10.57 5.64 -24.27
C SER A 272 -11.45 4.51 -24.81
N GLU A 273 -12.74 4.77 -25.03
CA GLU A 273 -13.67 3.81 -25.63
C GLU A 273 -13.32 3.47 -27.07
N GLU A 274 -12.96 4.46 -27.90
CA GLU A 274 -12.51 4.24 -29.27
C GLU A 274 -11.24 3.38 -29.33
N SER A 275 -10.27 3.69 -28.46
CA SER A 275 -9.02 2.94 -28.35
C SER A 275 -9.27 1.50 -27.87
N PHE A 276 -10.18 1.31 -26.91
CA PHE A 276 -10.55 -0.02 -26.42
C PHE A 276 -11.32 -0.84 -27.47
N LYS A 277 -12.24 -0.22 -28.23
CA LYS A 277 -12.92 -0.85 -29.38
C LYS A 277 -11.93 -1.32 -30.43
N LYS A 278 -10.92 -0.49 -30.75
CA LYS A 278 -9.84 -0.87 -31.67
C LYS A 278 -9.04 -2.06 -31.12
N LEU A 279 -8.65 -2.02 -29.85
CA LEU A 279 -7.95 -3.13 -29.20
C LEU A 279 -8.72 -4.45 -29.32
N MET A 280 -10.03 -4.43 -29.08
CA MET A 280 -10.88 -5.62 -29.22
C MET A 280 -11.01 -6.10 -30.66
N ALA A 281 -11.09 -5.18 -31.64
CA ALA A 281 -11.14 -5.54 -33.05
C ALA A 281 -9.84 -6.20 -33.53
N ASP A 282 -8.70 -5.66 -33.08
CA ASP A 282 -7.37 -6.19 -33.41
C ASP A 282 -7.10 -7.54 -32.69
N ASN A 283 -7.79 -7.82 -31.58
CA ASN A 283 -7.59 -9.01 -30.73
C ASN A 283 -8.93 -9.71 -30.39
N PRO A 284 -9.59 -10.36 -31.37
CA PRO A 284 -10.97 -10.85 -31.23
C PRO A 284 -11.15 -11.98 -30.20
N ASN A 285 -10.04 -12.58 -29.76
CA ASN A 285 -10.06 -13.69 -28.82
C ASN A 285 -9.86 -13.27 -27.36
N LEU A 286 -9.60 -12.00 -27.05
CA LEU A 286 -9.44 -11.51 -25.66
C LEU A 286 -10.51 -12.10 -24.73
N SER A 287 -10.11 -12.47 -23.50
CA SER A 287 -11.03 -13.03 -22.52
C SER A 287 -12.10 -12.03 -22.11
N ASP A 288 -13.28 -12.53 -21.75
CA ASP A 288 -14.34 -11.69 -21.20
C ASP A 288 -13.93 -11.05 -19.87
N ARG A 289 -13.10 -11.74 -19.06
CA ARG A 289 -12.50 -11.18 -17.84
C ARG A 289 -11.66 -9.94 -18.11
N PHE A 290 -10.81 -9.98 -19.15
CA PHE A 290 -9.99 -8.82 -19.52
C PHE A 290 -10.86 -7.65 -19.97
N LYS A 291 -11.91 -7.94 -20.76
CA LYS A 291 -12.83 -6.90 -21.23
C LYS A 291 -13.57 -6.24 -20.06
N GLU A 292 -14.13 -7.06 -19.18
CA GLU A 292 -14.87 -6.60 -18.01
C GLU A 292 -14.00 -5.77 -17.07
N TYR A 293 -12.78 -6.25 -16.76
CA TYR A 293 -11.82 -5.54 -15.94
C TYR A 293 -11.47 -4.19 -16.55
N VAL A 294 -11.01 -4.15 -17.81
CA VAL A 294 -10.58 -2.90 -18.46
C VAL A 294 -11.73 -1.89 -18.57
N GLN A 295 -12.93 -2.33 -18.94
CA GLN A 295 -14.11 -1.47 -19.02
C GLN A 295 -14.46 -0.85 -17.66
N SER A 296 -14.45 -1.67 -16.61
CA SER A 296 -14.75 -1.21 -15.25
C SER A 296 -13.66 -0.31 -14.69
N SER A 297 -12.38 -0.63 -14.88
CA SER A 297 -11.25 0.21 -14.47
C SER A 297 -11.28 1.58 -15.17
N MET A 298 -11.55 1.63 -16.47
CA MET A 298 -11.75 2.90 -17.19
C MET A 298 -12.89 3.73 -16.58
N LYS A 299 -14.04 3.09 -16.31
CA LYS A 299 -15.22 3.73 -15.73
C LYS A 299 -14.91 4.33 -14.35
N TYR A 300 -14.30 3.55 -13.46
CA TYR A 300 -14.10 3.99 -12.06
C TYR A 300 -12.90 4.91 -11.87
N ASN A 301 -11.87 4.83 -12.72
CA ASN A 301 -10.81 5.86 -12.75
C ASN A 301 -11.40 7.25 -13.06
N VAL A 302 -12.36 7.34 -13.98
CA VAL A 302 -13.07 8.59 -14.28
C VAL A 302 -13.93 9.03 -13.11
N ALA A 303 -14.71 8.12 -12.52
CA ALA A 303 -15.56 8.43 -11.36
C ALA A 303 -14.73 8.98 -10.19
N TYR A 304 -13.61 8.33 -9.87
CA TYR A 304 -12.69 8.74 -8.82
C TYR A 304 -12.09 10.12 -9.11
N ALA A 305 -11.57 10.35 -10.33
CA ALA A 305 -11.00 11.64 -10.71
C ALA A 305 -12.01 12.80 -10.60
N ILE A 306 -13.28 12.56 -10.96
CA ILE A 306 -14.36 13.55 -10.78
C ILE A 306 -14.66 13.75 -9.29
N SER A 307 -14.77 12.70 -8.49
CA SER A 307 -15.08 12.82 -7.06
C SER A 307 -14.00 13.58 -6.28
N GLN A 308 -12.72 13.38 -6.63
CA GLN A 308 -11.58 14.07 -6.04
C GLN A 308 -11.53 15.56 -6.40
N SER A 309 -12.22 15.99 -7.46
CA SER A 309 -12.26 17.42 -7.83
C SER A 309 -12.89 18.31 -6.76
N LYS A 310 -13.61 17.73 -5.77
CA LYS A 310 -14.09 18.46 -4.59
C LYS A 310 -12.95 19.17 -3.86
N TYR A 311 -11.75 18.61 -3.82
CA TYR A 311 -10.60 19.20 -3.13
C TYR A 311 -10.08 20.48 -3.78
N SER A 312 -10.47 20.73 -5.04
CA SER A 312 -10.19 21.99 -5.74
C SER A 312 -11.18 23.11 -5.41
N THR A 313 -12.21 22.85 -4.59
CA THR A 313 -13.21 23.86 -4.22
C THR A 313 -12.91 24.41 -2.82
N PRO A 314 -13.12 25.72 -2.55
CA PRO A 314 -12.82 26.31 -1.24
C PRO A 314 -13.57 25.68 -0.06
N THR A 315 -14.69 25.02 -0.33
CA THR A 315 -15.54 24.37 0.69
C THR A 315 -15.43 22.85 0.66
N PHE A 316 -14.55 22.28 -0.16
CA PHE A 316 -14.40 20.83 -0.36
C PHE A 316 -15.69 20.08 -0.76
N LYS A 317 -16.61 20.80 -1.41
CA LYS A 317 -17.89 20.28 -1.89
C LYS A 317 -17.95 20.22 -3.41
N LEU A 318 -18.64 19.21 -3.92
CA LEU A 318 -18.99 19.12 -5.34
C LEU A 318 -20.21 19.99 -5.67
N PRO A 319 -20.24 20.63 -6.85
CA PRO A 319 -21.47 21.23 -7.40
C PRO A 319 -22.59 20.19 -7.54
N GLN A 320 -23.84 20.61 -7.40
CA GLN A 320 -24.99 19.70 -7.38
C GLN A 320 -25.12 18.87 -8.66
N ASP A 321 -24.97 19.50 -9.82
CA ASP A 321 -25.00 18.86 -11.14
C ASP A 321 -23.91 17.80 -11.30
N ILE A 322 -22.71 18.04 -10.72
CA ILE A 322 -21.62 17.06 -10.71
C ILE A 322 -21.93 15.85 -9.82
N ARG A 323 -22.56 16.07 -8.66
CA ARG A 323 -23.00 14.96 -7.79
C ARG A 323 -24.08 14.11 -8.45
N GLU A 324 -25.05 14.76 -9.07
CA GLU A 324 -26.10 14.08 -9.84
C GLU A 324 -25.48 13.29 -10.99
N TYR A 325 -24.52 13.86 -11.72
CA TYR A 325 -23.78 13.14 -12.77
C TYR A 325 -23.07 11.90 -12.21
N LEU A 326 -22.37 12.02 -11.07
CA LEU A 326 -21.67 10.90 -10.44
C LEU A 326 -22.64 9.77 -10.05
N TYR A 327 -23.76 10.14 -9.43
CA TYR A 327 -24.78 9.19 -9.00
C TYR A 327 -25.42 8.47 -10.20
N GLN A 328 -25.85 9.20 -11.22
CA GLN A 328 -26.56 8.62 -12.36
C GLN A 328 -25.67 7.70 -13.21
N ASN A 329 -24.38 8.04 -13.37
CA ASN A 329 -23.49 7.33 -14.30
C ASN A 329 -22.63 6.24 -13.63
N PHE A 330 -22.31 6.36 -12.34
CA PHE A 330 -21.35 5.45 -11.69
C PHE A 330 -21.92 4.71 -10.48
N TRP A 331 -22.77 5.36 -9.68
CA TRP A 331 -23.26 4.77 -8.43
C TRP A 331 -24.30 3.68 -8.63
N LYS A 332 -25.28 3.88 -9.51
CA LYS A 332 -26.45 2.98 -9.65
C LYS A 332 -26.12 1.52 -9.99
N TYR A 333 -25.02 1.31 -10.69
CA TYR A 333 -24.62 -0.01 -11.21
C TYR A 333 -23.14 -0.25 -10.90
N PRO A 334 -22.82 -0.57 -9.64
CA PRO A 334 -21.46 -0.85 -9.21
C PRO A 334 -20.98 -2.19 -9.79
N ALA A 335 -19.71 -2.26 -10.21
CA ALA A 335 -19.10 -3.50 -10.67
C ALA A 335 -18.77 -4.43 -9.51
N LYS A 336 -18.62 -5.71 -9.80
CA LYS A 336 -18.34 -6.75 -8.82
C LYS A 336 -17.12 -7.60 -9.25
N PRO A 337 -16.36 -8.14 -8.29
CA PRO A 337 -16.39 -7.79 -6.86
C PRO A 337 -15.73 -6.42 -6.61
N ALA A 338 -16.10 -5.75 -5.52
CA ALA A 338 -15.61 -4.42 -5.16
C ALA A 338 -14.09 -4.38 -4.92
N THR A 339 -13.51 -5.48 -4.42
CA THR A 339 -12.05 -5.66 -4.23
C THR A 339 -11.26 -5.60 -5.54
N LEU A 340 -11.90 -5.81 -6.67
CA LEU A 340 -11.26 -5.70 -7.98
C LEU A 340 -11.14 -4.24 -8.46
N TYR A 341 -11.96 -3.33 -7.91
CA TYR A 341 -12.09 -1.95 -8.39
C TYR A 341 -12.01 -0.97 -7.22
N ARG A 342 -10.81 -0.77 -6.67
CA ARG A 342 -10.58 0.11 -5.52
C ARG A 342 -11.10 1.54 -5.75
N GLU A 343 -10.87 2.08 -6.94
CA GLU A 343 -11.32 3.42 -7.32
C GLU A 343 -12.84 3.56 -7.26
N MET A 344 -13.59 2.45 -7.42
CA MET A 344 -15.04 2.45 -7.20
C MET A 344 -15.35 2.73 -5.72
N VAL A 345 -14.72 2.00 -4.81
CA VAL A 345 -14.96 2.16 -3.36
C VAL A 345 -14.52 3.55 -2.89
N TRP A 346 -13.42 4.07 -3.41
CA TRP A 346 -12.94 5.42 -3.13
C TRP A 346 -13.92 6.50 -3.62
N PHE A 347 -14.38 6.45 -4.88
CA PHE A 347 -15.36 7.41 -5.37
C PHE A 347 -16.67 7.35 -4.57
N MET A 348 -17.14 6.13 -4.22
CA MET A 348 -18.36 5.95 -3.43
C MET A 348 -18.20 6.55 -2.03
N THR A 349 -17.05 6.35 -1.41
CA THR A 349 -16.69 6.94 -0.12
C THR A 349 -16.66 8.46 -0.19
N ASP A 350 -16.06 9.01 -1.25
CA ASP A 350 -16.00 10.46 -1.46
C ASP A 350 -17.36 11.09 -1.65
N LEU A 351 -18.23 10.45 -2.44
CA LEU A 351 -19.58 10.91 -2.69
C LEU A 351 -20.42 10.86 -1.40
N LEU A 352 -20.33 9.77 -0.63
CA LEU A 352 -21.00 9.66 0.67
C LEU A 352 -20.52 10.71 1.66
N ASN A 353 -19.22 10.95 1.74
CA ASN A 353 -18.68 12.02 2.59
C ASN A 353 -19.22 13.38 2.15
N ASP A 354 -19.26 13.67 0.85
CA ASP A 354 -19.85 14.92 0.35
C ASP A 354 -21.33 15.08 0.74
N TYR A 355 -22.14 14.01 0.65
CA TYR A 355 -23.56 14.00 1.06
C TYR A 355 -23.78 14.15 2.57
N THR A 356 -22.83 13.69 3.39
CA THR A 356 -23.04 13.54 4.84
C THR A 356 -22.35 14.60 5.69
N GLU A 357 -21.29 15.21 5.15
CA GLU A 357 -20.57 16.30 5.79
C GLU A 357 -21.49 17.50 6.05
N LYS A 358 -21.59 17.84 7.34
CA LYS A 358 -22.32 18.97 7.91
C LYS A 358 -21.35 19.83 8.69
N THR A 359 -21.77 21.03 9.05
CA THR A 359 -20.98 21.85 9.97
C THR A 359 -20.93 21.21 11.36
N PHE A 360 -20.03 21.69 12.22
CA PHE A 360 -19.91 21.15 13.57
C PHE A 360 -21.16 21.47 14.41
N ALA A 361 -21.72 22.69 14.29
CA ALA A 361 -22.95 23.03 15.00
C ALA A 361 -24.12 22.18 14.54
N GLU A 362 -24.31 22.00 13.24
CA GLU A 362 -25.39 21.16 12.70
C GLU A 362 -25.27 19.72 13.18
N THR A 363 -24.06 19.16 13.15
CA THR A 363 -23.76 17.82 13.64
C THR A 363 -24.15 17.69 15.10
N LEU A 364 -23.65 18.58 15.96
CA LEU A 364 -23.83 18.49 17.40
C LEU A 364 -25.28 18.78 17.83
N GLN A 365 -25.96 19.73 17.18
CA GLN A 365 -27.38 20.00 17.45
C GLN A 365 -28.29 18.84 17.04
N ASN A 366 -27.99 18.16 15.94
CA ASN A 366 -28.77 17.01 15.51
C ASN A 366 -28.47 15.78 16.38
N ALA A 367 -27.21 15.59 16.79
CA ALA A 367 -26.84 14.58 17.78
C ALA A 367 -27.57 14.83 19.11
N ASP A 368 -27.66 16.08 19.58
CA ASP A 368 -28.38 16.45 20.80
C ASP A 368 -29.87 16.11 20.73
N LYS A 369 -30.53 16.37 19.60
CA LYS A 369 -31.94 15.94 19.38
C LYS A 369 -32.09 14.43 19.42
N MET A 370 -31.14 13.70 18.85
CA MET A 370 -31.18 12.25 18.73
C MET A 370 -30.88 11.53 20.05
N TYR A 371 -29.86 11.99 20.77
CA TYR A 371 -29.32 11.37 21.97
C TYR A 371 -29.68 12.10 23.27
N LYS A 372 -30.43 13.20 23.20
CA LYS A 372 -30.90 14.01 24.34
C LYS A 372 -29.75 14.46 25.24
N MET A 373 -28.70 15.01 24.64
CA MET A 373 -27.44 15.34 25.32
C MET A 373 -27.55 16.55 26.26
N GLY A 374 -28.54 17.41 26.05
CA GLY A 374 -28.83 18.56 26.90
C GLY A 374 -27.98 19.79 26.57
N LEU A 375 -27.75 20.09 25.28
CA LEU A 375 -27.04 21.32 24.89
C LEU A 375 -27.76 22.58 25.38
N THR A 376 -27.03 23.41 26.10
CA THR A 376 -27.51 24.72 26.57
C THR A 376 -27.60 25.73 25.43
N ASP A 377 -28.44 26.75 25.59
CA ASP A 377 -28.56 27.80 24.56
C ASP A 377 -27.25 28.58 24.38
N LYS A 378 -26.46 28.74 25.45
CA LYS A 378 -25.12 29.34 25.38
C LYS A 378 -24.18 28.50 24.51
N GLU A 379 -24.17 27.18 24.65
CA GLU A 379 -23.36 26.29 23.82
C GLU A 379 -23.81 26.36 22.35
N LYS A 380 -25.12 26.35 22.09
CA LYS A 380 -25.66 26.49 20.72
C LYS A 380 -25.23 27.79 20.04
N VAL A 381 -25.22 28.91 20.77
CA VAL A 381 -24.73 30.20 20.25
C VAL A 381 -23.23 30.14 19.93
N MET A 382 -22.42 29.51 20.81
CA MET A 382 -20.98 29.36 20.56
C MET A 382 -20.70 28.49 19.32
N LEU A 383 -21.45 27.40 19.14
CA LEU A 383 -21.34 26.53 17.96
C LEU A 383 -21.68 27.27 16.66
N ALA A 384 -22.75 28.06 16.66
CA ALA A 384 -23.11 28.87 15.48
C ALA A 384 -22.03 29.92 15.15
N ARG A 385 -21.39 30.51 16.17
CA ARG A 385 -20.23 31.39 15.97
C ARG A 385 -19.04 30.62 15.39
N TRP A 386 -18.75 29.42 15.90
CA TRP A 386 -17.68 28.55 15.39
C TRP A 386 -17.84 28.29 13.89
N ASP A 387 -19.00 27.83 13.45
CA ASP A 387 -19.21 27.51 12.03
C ASP A 387 -19.02 28.72 11.11
N LYS A 388 -19.44 29.91 11.57
CA LYS A 388 -19.21 31.16 10.83
C LYS A 388 -17.71 31.46 10.70
N ILE A 389 -16.97 31.36 11.81
CA ILE A 389 -15.54 31.62 11.89
C ILE A 389 -14.77 30.62 11.01
N ASP A 390 -15.07 29.32 11.13
CA ASP A 390 -14.44 28.28 10.32
C ASP A 390 -14.70 28.51 8.83
N LYS A 391 -15.95 28.76 8.44
CA LYS A 391 -16.29 29.05 7.03
C LYS A 391 -15.51 30.25 6.46
N GLU A 392 -15.45 31.36 7.19
CA GLU A 392 -14.69 32.54 6.78
C GLU A 392 -13.18 32.24 6.66
N MET A 393 -12.63 31.47 7.61
CA MET A 393 -11.23 31.05 7.61
C MET A 393 -10.92 30.15 6.42
N GLN A 394 -11.73 29.13 6.13
CA GLN A 394 -11.53 28.21 5.00
C GLN A 394 -11.58 28.95 3.65
N ILE A 395 -12.50 29.91 3.48
CA ILE A 395 -12.56 30.74 2.26
C ILE A 395 -11.26 31.53 2.07
N LYS A 396 -10.72 32.12 3.15
CA LYS A 396 -9.44 32.82 3.09
C LYS A 396 -8.29 31.86 2.75
N PHE A 397 -8.24 30.70 3.39
CA PHE A 397 -7.23 29.67 3.08
C PHE A 397 -7.26 29.23 1.62
N GLY A 398 -8.45 28.98 1.07
CA GLY A 398 -8.62 28.56 -0.32
C GLY A 398 -8.17 29.62 -1.33
N ASN A 399 -8.22 30.90 -0.97
CA ASN A 399 -7.77 32.00 -1.82
C ASN A 399 -6.27 32.32 -1.67
N THR A 400 -5.62 31.78 -0.66
CA THR A 400 -4.21 32.03 -0.35
C THR A 400 -3.34 30.88 -0.86
N THR A 401 -2.25 31.20 -1.57
CA THR A 401 -1.28 30.20 -2.06
C THR A 401 -0.02 30.09 -1.20
N ASN A 402 0.22 31.04 -0.31
CA ASN A 402 1.38 31.09 0.58
C ASN A 402 1.06 30.45 1.95
N ASP A 403 1.83 29.43 2.33
CA ASP A 403 1.65 28.71 3.59
C ASP A 403 1.98 29.52 4.86
N GLU A 404 2.84 30.53 4.77
CA GLU A 404 3.11 31.48 5.86
C GLU A 404 1.93 32.44 6.07
N GLU A 405 1.30 32.85 4.97
CA GLU A 405 0.09 33.66 5.03
C GLU A 405 -1.10 32.85 5.57
N LYS A 406 -1.29 31.59 5.13
CA LYS A 406 -2.27 30.66 5.72
C LYS A 406 -2.06 30.49 7.22
N ARG A 407 -0.80 30.36 7.67
CA ARG A 407 -0.45 30.30 9.10
C ARG A 407 -0.84 31.58 9.83
N THR A 408 -0.57 32.74 9.24
CA THR A 408 -0.96 34.03 9.83
C THR A 408 -2.48 34.13 9.98
N ILE A 409 -3.23 33.78 8.94
CA ILE A 409 -4.70 33.74 8.98
C ILE A 409 -5.18 32.80 10.09
N TYR A 410 -4.66 31.57 10.17
CA TYR A 410 -5.02 30.60 11.22
C TYR A 410 -4.82 31.18 12.62
N GLN A 411 -3.65 31.74 12.88
CA GLN A 411 -3.28 32.25 14.19
C GLN A 411 -4.12 33.46 14.57
N THR A 412 -4.38 34.39 13.64
CA THR A 412 -5.27 35.54 13.88
C THR A 412 -6.67 35.08 14.26
N TYR A 413 -7.28 34.19 13.47
CA TYR A 413 -8.63 33.69 13.75
C TYR A 413 -8.71 32.96 15.10
N LYS A 414 -7.72 32.11 15.41
CA LYS A 414 -7.64 31.39 16.67
C LYS A 414 -7.51 32.34 17.87
N ASN A 415 -6.64 33.36 17.77
CA ASN A 415 -6.38 34.29 18.87
C ASN A 415 -7.57 35.22 19.13
N GLU A 416 -8.14 35.80 18.08
CA GLU A 416 -9.28 36.72 18.18
C GLU A 416 -10.56 36.02 18.68
N ASN A 417 -10.68 34.70 18.49
CA ASN A 417 -11.87 33.92 18.83
C ASN A 417 -11.58 32.80 19.85
N SER A 418 -10.63 33.04 20.76
CA SER A 418 -10.16 32.01 21.70
C SER A 418 -11.26 31.44 22.62
N ASP A 419 -12.29 32.23 22.96
CA ASP A 419 -13.47 31.77 23.70
C ASP A 419 -14.26 30.71 22.93
N VAL A 420 -14.52 30.96 21.65
CA VAL A 420 -15.22 30.05 20.75
C VAL A 420 -14.40 28.79 20.49
N TRP A 421 -13.08 28.94 20.29
CA TRP A 421 -12.16 27.82 20.08
C TRP A 421 -12.15 26.86 21.28
N ARG A 422 -12.04 27.39 22.51
CA ARG A 422 -12.11 26.58 23.74
C ARG A 422 -13.46 25.88 23.89
N ALA A 423 -14.55 26.55 23.52
CA ALA A 423 -15.89 25.95 23.56
C ALA A 423 -15.99 24.79 22.55
N PHE A 424 -15.53 24.98 21.31
CA PHE A 424 -15.46 23.93 20.29
C PHE A 424 -14.67 22.71 20.78
N GLU A 425 -13.44 22.91 21.26
CA GLU A 425 -12.58 21.82 21.76
C GLU A 425 -13.24 21.07 22.92
N SER A 426 -13.79 21.81 23.89
CA SER A 426 -14.47 21.24 25.06
C SER A 426 -15.69 20.42 24.66
N LEU A 427 -16.53 20.94 23.76
CA LEU A 427 -17.76 20.26 23.32
C LEU A 427 -17.45 19.05 22.46
N SER A 428 -16.48 19.17 21.54
CA SER A 428 -16.00 18.07 20.71
C SER A 428 -15.50 16.90 21.57
N LYS A 429 -14.71 17.19 22.61
CA LYS A 429 -14.25 16.18 23.55
C LYS A 429 -15.38 15.58 24.39
N LYS A 430 -16.26 16.43 24.93
CA LYS A 430 -17.36 16.01 25.81
C LYS A 430 -18.32 15.04 25.12
N TYR A 431 -18.59 15.27 23.84
CA TYR A 431 -19.63 14.59 23.08
C TYR A 431 -19.08 13.74 21.93
N ALA A 432 -17.80 13.34 22.00
CA ALA A 432 -17.11 12.65 20.92
C ALA A 432 -17.83 11.35 20.49
N THR A 433 -18.36 10.60 21.45
CA THR A 433 -19.09 9.34 21.21
C THR A 433 -20.40 9.58 20.49
N GLU A 434 -21.21 10.53 20.95
CA GLU A 434 -22.51 10.85 20.36
C GLU A 434 -22.37 11.48 18.97
N ILE A 435 -21.36 12.36 18.79
CA ILE A 435 -21.01 12.91 17.48
C ILE A 435 -20.69 11.77 16.51
N GLU A 436 -19.84 10.82 16.91
CA GLU A 436 -19.44 9.74 16.00
C GLU A 436 -20.58 8.77 15.71
N ALA A 437 -21.39 8.43 16.72
CA ALA A 437 -22.60 7.63 16.53
C ALA A 437 -23.59 8.32 15.61
N TYR A 438 -23.76 9.64 15.71
CA TYR A 438 -24.57 10.41 14.79
C TYR A 438 -24.00 10.39 13.35
N ASN A 439 -22.69 10.57 13.19
CA ASN A 439 -22.03 10.57 11.89
C ASN A 439 -22.18 9.23 11.18
N ILE A 440 -21.98 8.12 11.89
CA ILE A 440 -22.14 6.77 11.34
C ILE A 440 -23.61 6.51 10.94
N ARG A 441 -24.58 6.94 11.76
CA ARG A 441 -26.00 6.87 11.37
C ARG A 441 -26.32 7.68 10.12
N CYS A 442 -25.77 8.90 9.99
CA CYS A 442 -25.95 9.71 8.79
C CYS A 442 -25.34 9.05 7.56
N TYR A 443 -24.15 8.45 7.72
CA TYR A 443 -23.48 7.70 6.67
C TYR A 443 -24.30 6.50 6.21
N ASN A 444 -24.80 5.69 7.15
CA ASN A 444 -25.70 4.58 6.89
C ASN A 444 -26.99 5.02 6.19
N PHE A 445 -27.64 6.09 6.68
CA PHE A 445 -28.83 6.64 6.07
C PHE A 445 -28.59 7.13 4.63
N ALA A 446 -27.44 7.74 4.36
CA ALA A 446 -27.05 8.15 3.01
C ALA A 446 -26.85 6.95 2.08
N ILE A 447 -26.22 5.87 2.56
CA ILE A 447 -26.08 4.61 1.80
C ILE A 447 -27.46 4.06 1.41
N ASP A 448 -28.39 3.99 2.37
CA ASP A 448 -29.74 3.49 2.14
C ASP A 448 -30.50 4.39 1.16
N SER A 449 -30.38 5.71 1.31
CA SER A 449 -31.05 6.70 0.45
C SER A 449 -30.55 6.66 -1.00
N LEU A 450 -29.28 6.29 -1.20
CA LEU A 450 -28.68 6.17 -2.53
C LEU A 450 -28.88 4.77 -3.15
N GLY A 451 -29.62 3.86 -2.50
CA GLY A 451 -30.02 2.57 -3.09
C GLY A 451 -28.87 1.59 -3.29
N CYS A 452 -27.91 1.54 -2.35
CA CYS A 452 -26.79 0.61 -2.41
C CYS A 452 -27.22 -0.85 -2.12
N THR A 453 -26.56 -1.84 -2.71
CA THR A 453 -26.76 -3.25 -2.35
C THR A 453 -26.26 -3.53 -0.93
N GLN A 454 -26.88 -4.48 -0.20
CA GLN A 454 -26.43 -4.85 1.16
C GLN A 454 -24.94 -5.21 1.24
N GLU A 455 -24.41 -5.93 0.25
CA GLU A 455 -22.99 -6.30 0.17
C GLU A 455 -22.05 -5.08 0.17
N LEU A 456 -22.34 -4.07 -0.65
CA LEU A 456 -21.57 -2.83 -0.69
C LEU A 456 -21.81 -1.95 0.53
N LYS A 457 -23.03 -1.94 1.07
CA LYS A 457 -23.34 -1.28 2.34
C LYS A 457 -22.46 -1.83 3.47
N ASP A 458 -22.32 -3.15 3.56
CA ASP A 458 -21.48 -3.81 4.55
C ASP A 458 -20.00 -3.42 4.40
N ILE A 459 -19.49 -3.38 3.16
CA ILE A 459 -18.10 -2.97 2.86
C ILE A 459 -17.88 -1.51 3.28
N LEU A 460 -18.74 -0.59 2.84
CA LEU A 460 -18.61 0.85 3.10
C LEU A 460 -18.76 1.17 4.59
N LEU A 461 -19.66 0.48 5.30
CA LEU A 461 -19.81 0.62 6.74
C LEU A 461 -18.61 0.06 7.49
N ALA A 462 -18.10 -1.12 7.13
CA ALA A 462 -16.91 -1.68 7.76
C ALA A 462 -15.70 -0.76 7.61
N ALA A 463 -15.45 -0.26 6.40
CA ALA A 463 -14.41 0.74 6.14
C ALA A 463 -14.60 1.99 7.02
N ARG A 464 -15.85 2.47 7.17
CA ARG A 464 -16.15 3.61 8.04
C ARG A 464 -15.82 3.32 9.51
N TYR A 465 -16.22 2.17 10.05
CA TYR A 465 -15.90 1.80 11.43
C TYR A 465 -14.39 1.64 11.65
N CYS A 466 -13.68 0.95 10.75
CA CYS A 466 -12.23 0.78 10.81
C CYS A 466 -11.51 2.14 10.81
N LYS A 467 -11.91 3.06 9.93
CA LYS A 467 -11.38 4.43 9.90
C LYS A 467 -11.68 5.21 11.18
N THR A 468 -12.85 5.01 11.77
CA THR A 468 -13.21 5.62 13.06
C THR A 468 -12.29 5.13 14.19
N ILE A 469 -12.08 3.82 14.30
CA ILE A 469 -11.17 3.20 15.28
C ILE A 469 -9.76 3.75 15.09
N GLU A 470 -9.26 3.74 13.85
CA GLU A 470 -7.91 4.18 13.52
C GLU A 470 -7.69 5.67 13.80
N ARG A 471 -8.68 6.53 13.53
CA ARG A 471 -8.62 7.97 13.82
C ARG A 471 -8.65 8.24 15.31
N GLN A 472 -9.41 7.46 16.07
CA GLN A 472 -9.53 7.64 17.51
C GLN A 472 -8.39 6.97 18.29
N CYS A 473 -7.62 6.06 17.66
CA CYS A 473 -6.71 5.13 18.35
C CYS A 473 -7.40 4.52 19.59
N HIS A 474 -8.67 4.11 19.45
CA HIS A 474 -9.50 3.65 20.56
C HIS A 474 -10.50 2.59 20.10
N SER A 475 -10.82 1.66 21.00
CA SER A 475 -11.87 0.67 20.82
C SER A 475 -13.25 1.33 20.67
N LEU A 476 -14.11 0.75 19.84
CA LEU A 476 -15.49 1.23 19.66
C LEU A 476 -16.28 1.24 20.98
N PRO A 477 -16.96 2.34 21.34
CA PRO A 477 -17.90 2.39 22.45
C PRO A 477 -19.17 1.58 22.16
N GLN A 478 -19.88 1.16 23.22
CA GLN A 478 -21.05 0.29 23.13
C GLN A 478 -22.13 0.72 22.13
N PRO A 479 -22.52 2.02 22.01
CA PRO A 479 -23.50 2.44 21.01
C PRO A 479 -23.06 2.13 19.57
N LEU A 480 -21.77 2.27 19.25
CA LEU A 480 -21.25 1.94 17.93
C LEU A 480 -21.19 0.44 17.68
N LEU A 481 -20.89 -0.37 18.70
CA LEU A 481 -20.96 -1.84 18.59
C LEU A 481 -22.40 -2.32 18.32
N CYS A 482 -23.40 -1.70 18.95
CA CYS A 482 -24.80 -2.00 18.67
C CYS A 482 -25.18 -1.62 17.22
N GLU A 483 -24.74 -0.46 16.74
CA GLU A 483 -24.98 -0.04 15.35
C GLU A 483 -24.29 -0.95 14.34
N LEU A 484 -23.05 -1.38 14.61
CA LEU A 484 -22.32 -2.35 13.77
C LEU A 484 -23.11 -3.65 13.64
N ASN A 485 -23.53 -4.22 14.78
CA ASN A 485 -24.25 -5.49 14.81
C ASN A 485 -25.62 -5.43 14.12
N THR A 486 -26.27 -4.25 14.15
CA THR A 486 -27.59 -4.02 13.57
C THR A 486 -27.53 -3.80 12.05
N ASN A 487 -26.53 -3.05 11.57
CA ASN A 487 -26.55 -2.51 10.20
C ASN A 487 -25.61 -3.23 9.22
N VAL A 488 -24.64 -3.97 9.73
CA VAL A 488 -23.76 -4.81 8.90
C VAL A 488 -24.27 -6.24 8.94
N GLU A 489 -24.41 -6.92 7.81
CA GLU A 489 -24.87 -8.31 7.75
C GLU A 489 -23.74 -9.29 7.47
N MET A 490 -22.81 -8.92 6.59
CA MET A 490 -21.66 -9.71 6.20
C MET A 490 -20.76 -10.04 7.39
N ALA A 491 -20.61 -11.34 7.68
CA ALA A 491 -19.80 -11.85 8.77
C ALA A 491 -18.33 -11.40 8.64
N TYR A 492 -17.73 -11.51 7.45
CA TYR A 492 -16.36 -11.07 7.22
C TYR A 492 -16.15 -9.58 7.54
N ALA A 493 -17.07 -8.72 7.09
CA ALA A 493 -17.02 -7.29 7.37
C ALA A 493 -17.07 -7.00 8.88
N LYS A 494 -17.93 -7.71 9.64
CA LYS A 494 -17.97 -7.62 11.10
C LYS A 494 -16.67 -8.08 11.74
N ASP A 495 -16.14 -9.22 11.30
CA ASP A 495 -14.92 -9.80 11.87
C ASP A 495 -13.74 -8.84 11.72
N ILE A 496 -13.60 -8.18 10.55
CA ILE A 496 -12.56 -7.17 10.33
C ILE A 496 -12.70 -5.98 11.30
N VAL A 497 -13.91 -5.41 11.44
CA VAL A 497 -14.14 -4.31 12.39
C VAL A 497 -13.86 -4.76 13.83
N MET A 498 -14.30 -5.96 14.18
CA MET A 498 -14.09 -6.52 15.52
C MET A 498 -12.62 -6.81 15.81
N GLN A 499 -11.82 -7.21 14.82
CA GLN A 499 -10.37 -7.37 14.97
C GLN A 499 -9.71 -6.04 15.34
N GLU A 500 -10.01 -4.95 14.64
CA GLU A 500 -9.49 -3.62 14.96
C GLU A 500 -10.01 -3.13 16.33
N HIS A 501 -11.28 -3.37 16.66
CA HIS A 501 -11.85 -3.03 17.98
C HIS A 501 -11.13 -3.79 19.11
N LEU A 502 -10.99 -5.12 18.99
CA LEU A 502 -10.36 -5.97 20.02
C LEU A 502 -8.88 -5.67 20.19
N LYS A 503 -8.20 -5.30 19.11
CA LYS A 503 -6.82 -4.83 19.13
C LYS A 503 -6.67 -3.61 20.04
N TYR A 504 -7.45 -2.55 19.84
CA TYR A 504 -7.39 -1.37 20.71
C TYR A 504 -7.91 -1.64 22.12
N LEU A 505 -8.94 -2.49 22.27
CA LEU A 505 -9.42 -2.90 23.59
C LEU A 505 -8.31 -3.59 24.40
N THR A 506 -7.52 -4.44 23.74
CA THR A 506 -6.36 -5.11 24.36
C THR A 506 -5.28 -4.10 24.76
N ILE A 507 -4.97 -3.13 23.89
CA ILE A 507 -4.02 -2.05 24.18
C ILE A 507 -4.47 -1.24 25.40
N GLU A 508 -5.74 -0.84 25.45
CA GLU A 508 -6.32 -0.06 26.54
C GLU A 508 -6.21 -0.80 27.88
N GLN A 509 -6.47 -2.11 27.89
CA GLN A 509 -6.31 -2.97 29.08
C GLN A 509 -4.86 -3.12 29.53
N GLN A 510 -3.88 -3.00 28.63
CA GLN A 510 -2.45 -3.11 28.94
C GLN A 510 -1.80 -1.76 29.29
N SER A 511 -2.43 -0.65 28.92
CA SER A 511 -1.89 0.72 28.97
C SER A 511 -1.43 1.20 30.36
N GLN A 512 -1.92 0.59 31.44
CA GLN A 512 -1.51 0.91 32.82
C GLN A 512 -0.01 0.67 33.11
N LYS A 513 0.75 0.00 32.23
CA LYS A 513 2.13 -0.43 32.48
C LYS A 513 3.24 0.50 31.97
N HIS A 514 2.92 1.62 31.30
CA HIS A 514 3.88 2.29 30.42
C HIS A 514 4.15 3.79 30.68
N ASP A 515 3.81 4.31 31.86
CA ASP A 515 4.08 5.71 32.22
C ASP A 515 5.58 6.08 32.25
N LYS A 516 6.52 5.12 32.25
CA LYS A 516 7.96 5.40 32.37
C LYS A 516 8.56 6.22 31.21
N TYR A 517 8.01 6.13 30.01
CA TYR A 517 8.52 6.83 28.82
C TYR A 517 7.83 8.17 28.58
N LEU A 518 6.67 8.38 29.23
CA LEU A 518 5.86 9.58 29.08
C LEU A 518 6.46 10.69 29.94
N LYS A 519 6.62 11.88 29.37
CA LYS A 519 7.13 13.04 30.10
C LYS A 519 5.99 13.89 30.63
N ASN A 520 6.15 14.32 31.89
CA ASN A 520 5.21 15.23 32.54
C ASN A 520 5.45 16.67 32.06
N ASN A 521 4.37 17.43 31.96
CA ASN A 521 4.36 18.83 31.56
C ASN A 521 4.57 19.81 32.73
N ALA A 522 4.64 19.35 33.98
CA ALA A 522 4.73 20.20 35.17
C ALA A 522 5.90 21.20 35.09
N ASP A 523 7.07 20.76 34.61
CA ASP A 523 8.30 21.56 34.61
C ASP A 523 8.46 22.46 33.37
N VAL A 524 7.51 22.41 32.43
CA VAL A 524 7.49 23.24 31.22
C VAL A 524 6.31 24.21 31.20
N SER A 525 5.33 24.02 32.09
CA SER A 525 4.17 24.88 32.19
C SER A 525 4.59 26.31 32.55
N GLY A 526 4.17 27.27 31.74
CA GLY A 526 4.45 28.70 31.96
C GLY A 526 5.74 29.21 31.32
N ILE A 527 6.55 28.36 30.68
CA ILE A 527 7.67 28.84 29.85
C ILE A 527 7.10 29.50 28.59
N GLU A 528 7.49 30.74 28.33
CA GLU A 528 7.04 31.55 27.19
C GLU A 528 8.12 31.71 26.10
N ASP A 529 9.41 31.57 26.46
CA ASP A 529 10.51 31.65 25.50
C ASP A 529 10.78 30.29 24.83
N GLY A 530 10.83 30.29 23.50
CA GLY A 530 11.00 29.06 22.73
C GLY A 530 12.37 28.42 22.87
N LYS A 531 13.43 29.22 23.06
CA LYS A 531 14.78 28.70 23.24
C LYS A 531 14.95 28.10 24.64
N GLU A 532 14.39 28.73 25.66
CA GLU A 532 14.33 28.21 27.02
C GLU A 532 13.57 26.88 27.05
N LEU A 533 12.38 26.82 26.44
CA LEU A 533 11.58 25.60 26.37
C LEU A 533 12.31 24.49 25.61
N PHE A 534 12.94 24.81 24.48
CA PHE A 534 13.75 23.88 23.71
C PHE A 534 14.90 23.30 24.53
N ASN A 535 15.66 24.17 25.22
CA ASN A 535 16.75 23.75 26.09
C ASN A 535 16.24 22.89 27.24
N LYS A 536 15.11 23.25 27.88
CA LYS A 536 14.53 22.50 28.99
C LYS A 536 14.16 21.07 28.58
N ILE A 537 13.60 20.89 27.39
CA ILE A 537 13.18 19.58 26.86
C ILE A 537 14.38 18.74 26.40
N THR A 538 15.41 19.35 25.81
CA THR A 538 16.52 18.62 25.16
C THR A 538 17.74 18.43 26.06
N SER A 539 17.96 19.29 27.06
CA SER A 539 19.14 19.23 27.94
C SER A 539 19.32 17.90 28.68
N PRO A 540 18.26 17.18 29.13
CA PRO A 540 18.41 15.87 29.75
C PRO A 540 19.07 14.81 28.87
N TYR A 541 19.15 15.04 27.56
CA TYR A 541 19.66 14.12 26.55
C TYR A 541 20.92 14.63 25.86
N ARG A 542 21.58 15.66 26.41
CA ARG A 542 22.89 16.12 25.92
C ARG A 542 23.89 14.97 25.95
N GLY A 543 24.79 14.93 24.97
CA GLY A 543 25.71 13.82 24.75
C GLY A 543 25.20 12.78 23.74
N HIS A 544 23.89 12.75 23.48
CA HIS A 544 23.26 11.87 22.50
C HIS A 544 22.78 12.65 21.28
N TYR A 545 22.71 12.02 20.11
CA TYR A 545 21.90 12.57 19.02
C TYR A 545 20.43 12.45 19.40
N ILE A 546 19.60 13.46 19.08
CA ILE A 546 18.15 13.37 19.27
C ILE A 546 17.49 13.41 17.90
N LEU A 547 16.77 12.34 17.56
CA LEU A 547 15.85 12.33 16.43
C LEU A 547 14.48 12.77 16.96
N LEU A 548 14.12 14.02 16.70
CA LEU A 548 12.83 14.59 17.06
C LEU A 548 11.81 14.30 15.96
N ASP A 549 10.71 13.64 16.33
CA ASP A 549 9.56 13.30 15.49
C ASP A 549 8.33 14.04 15.99
N ALA A 550 7.89 15.04 15.23
CA ALA A 550 6.68 15.79 15.50
C ALA A 550 5.49 15.16 14.76
N TRP A 551 4.48 14.73 15.52
CA TRP A 551 3.36 13.93 15.03
C TRP A 551 2.04 14.27 15.74
N GLY A 552 0.95 13.60 15.36
CA GLY A 552 -0.32 13.69 16.07
C GLY A 552 -1.21 12.48 15.80
N THR A 553 -2.06 12.12 16.77
CA THR A 553 -3.04 11.02 16.66
C THR A 553 -4.00 11.20 15.48
N TRP A 554 -4.30 12.46 15.14
CA TRP A 554 -5.15 12.87 14.00
C TRP A 554 -4.42 12.86 12.65
N CYS A 555 -3.08 12.69 12.63
CA CYS A 555 -2.27 12.77 11.43
C CYS A 555 -2.06 11.37 10.81
N GLY A 556 -2.81 11.06 9.74
CA GLY A 556 -2.67 9.81 8.98
C GLY A 556 -1.24 9.54 8.50
N PRO A 557 -0.59 10.46 7.75
CA PRO A 557 0.79 10.27 7.28
C PRO A 557 1.81 10.09 8.40
N CYS A 558 1.58 10.68 9.58
CA CYS A 558 2.45 10.48 10.74
C CYS A 558 2.31 9.05 11.27
N LYS A 559 1.09 8.55 11.45
CA LYS A 559 0.82 7.17 11.88
C LYS A 559 1.42 6.15 10.92
N GLU A 560 1.34 6.40 9.63
CA GLU A 560 2.00 5.56 8.61
C GLU A 560 3.52 5.52 8.82
N ALA A 561 4.16 6.67 9.03
CA ALA A 561 5.60 6.71 9.33
C ALA A 561 5.94 5.97 10.64
N LEU A 562 5.13 6.13 11.69
CA LEU A 562 5.31 5.43 12.97
C LEU A 562 5.22 3.90 12.82
N SER A 563 4.44 3.38 11.88
CA SER A 563 4.33 1.94 11.60
C SER A 563 5.68 1.30 11.21
N HIS A 564 6.63 2.10 10.70
CA HIS A 564 7.97 1.67 10.33
C HIS A 564 9.02 1.83 11.44
N SER A 565 8.64 2.31 12.63
CA SER A 565 9.59 2.62 13.71
C SER A 565 10.46 1.44 14.14
N GLN A 566 9.95 0.21 14.04
CA GLN A 566 10.71 -0.99 14.39
C GLN A 566 11.92 -1.22 13.47
N GLU A 567 11.81 -0.88 12.19
CA GLU A 567 12.94 -0.96 11.24
C GLU A 567 13.96 0.16 11.51
N LEU A 568 13.46 1.35 11.85
CA LEU A 568 14.27 2.48 12.28
C LEU A 568 15.10 2.14 13.51
N PHE A 569 14.49 1.58 14.56
CA PHE A 569 15.19 1.18 15.78
C PHE A 569 16.28 0.16 15.48
N LYS A 570 16.00 -0.87 14.68
CA LYS A 570 17.01 -1.87 14.27
C LYS A 570 18.18 -1.24 13.51
N SER A 571 17.90 -0.32 12.60
CA SER A 571 18.93 0.30 11.75
C SER A 571 19.81 1.29 12.53
N LEU A 572 19.25 1.92 13.57
CA LEU A 572 19.95 2.89 14.40
C LEU A 572 20.49 2.33 15.71
N ALA A 573 20.19 1.08 16.06
CA ALA A 573 20.70 0.40 17.26
C ALA A 573 22.23 0.48 17.46
N PRO A 574 23.09 0.52 16.41
CA PRO A 574 24.53 0.70 16.60
C PRO A 574 24.96 2.12 17.02
N TYR A 575 24.06 3.11 17.00
CA TYR A 575 24.36 4.51 17.24
C TYR A 575 23.66 5.01 18.50
N ASP A 576 24.23 6.05 19.09
CA ASP A 576 23.71 6.64 20.31
C ASP A 576 22.67 7.74 19.99
N VAL A 577 21.41 7.32 19.91
CA VAL A 577 20.27 8.15 19.46
C VAL A 577 19.13 8.06 20.46
N ILE A 578 18.60 9.21 20.86
CA ILE A 578 17.33 9.36 21.57
C ILE A 578 16.22 9.63 20.56
N PHE A 579 15.16 8.83 20.61
CA PHE A 579 13.95 9.03 19.82
C PHE A 579 12.98 9.90 20.60
N MET A 580 12.86 11.16 20.23
CA MET A 580 12.01 12.14 20.91
C MET A 580 10.73 12.37 20.11
N TYR A 581 9.62 11.83 20.60
CA TYR A 581 8.32 11.98 19.98
C TYR A 581 7.58 13.17 20.59
N LEU A 582 7.19 14.14 19.75
CA LEU A 582 6.43 15.32 20.13
C LEU A 582 5.03 15.25 19.52
N ALA A 583 4.05 14.80 20.30
CA ALA A 583 2.67 14.74 19.88
C ALA A 583 2.00 16.12 19.99
N ASN A 584 1.25 16.51 18.96
CA ASN A 584 0.49 17.75 18.92
C ASN A 584 -1.01 17.50 19.16
N ASN A 585 -1.57 18.22 20.13
CA ASN A 585 -2.99 18.27 20.48
C ASN A 585 -3.68 16.88 20.47
N SER A 586 -2.99 15.89 21.00
CA SER A 586 -3.43 14.50 20.93
C SER A 586 -4.14 14.12 22.24
N PRO A 587 -5.37 13.57 22.20
CA PRO A 587 -6.05 13.10 23.40
C PRO A 587 -5.18 12.08 24.13
N VAL A 588 -5.08 12.20 25.46
CA VAL A 588 -4.13 11.42 26.28
C VAL A 588 -4.25 9.92 26.05
N GLU A 589 -5.46 9.37 26.06
CA GLU A 589 -5.67 7.93 25.86
C GLU A 589 -5.32 7.50 24.43
N ALA A 590 -5.76 8.25 23.42
CA ALA A 590 -5.40 7.99 22.02
C ALA A 590 -3.88 8.04 21.80
N TRP A 591 -3.21 9.02 22.40
CA TRP A 591 -1.75 9.16 22.36
C TRP A 591 -1.04 7.96 22.97
N LYS A 592 -1.45 7.54 24.18
CA LYS A 592 -0.93 6.34 24.84
C LYS A 592 -1.17 5.08 24.01
N ASN A 593 -2.36 4.94 23.44
CA ASN A 593 -2.72 3.79 22.62
C ASN A 593 -1.90 3.73 21.33
N CYS A 594 -1.72 4.85 20.62
CA CYS A 594 -0.87 4.85 19.42
C CYS A 594 0.62 4.55 19.77
N ILE A 595 1.14 5.00 20.93
CA ILE A 595 2.50 4.64 21.39
C ILE A 595 2.66 3.12 21.52
N GLN A 596 1.65 2.45 22.10
CA GLN A 596 1.65 0.99 22.24
C GLN A 596 1.50 0.28 20.91
N GLU A 597 0.55 0.74 20.08
CA GLU A 597 0.28 0.19 18.76
C GLU A 597 1.55 0.14 17.90
N TYR A 598 2.27 1.25 17.82
CA TYR A 598 3.49 1.36 17.03
C TYR A 598 4.76 0.94 17.79
N LYS A 599 4.60 0.41 19.02
CA LYS A 599 5.67 -0.10 19.89
C LYS A 599 6.81 0.90 20.09
N LEU A 600 6.46 2.15 20.37
CA LEU A 600 7.41 3.24 20.58
C LEU A 600 7.95 3.23 22.02
N THR A 601 8.37 2.06 22.51
CA THR A 601 8.65 1.80 23.93
C THR A 601 10.07 1.30 24.17
N GLU A 602 11.02 1.60 23.28
CA GLU A 602 12.44 1.33 23.55
C GLU A 602 12.95 2.23 24.68
N ASP A 603 14.00 1.83 25.39
CA ASP A 603 14.51 2.58 26.55
C ASP A 603 15.06 3.98 26.19
N ASN A 604 15.41 4.19 24.92
CA ASN A 604 15.81 5.48 24.36
C ASN A 604 14.65 6.26 23.68
N CYS A 605 13.40 5.82 23.85
CA CYS A 605 12.22 6.58 23.42
C CYS A 605 11.71 7.49 24.54
N VAL A 606 11.42 8.75 24.21
CA VAL A 606 10.82 9.72 25.12
C VAL A 606 9.66 10.46 24.45
N HIS A 607 8.56 10.59 25.18
CA HIS A 607 7.30 11.08 24.61
C HIS A 607 6.81 12.34 25.32
N TYR A 608 6.58 13.39 24.53
CA TYR A 608 6.03 14.67 24.98
C TYR A 608 4.67 14.92 24.31
N ASN A 609 3.73 15.43 25.09
CA ASN A 609 2.44 15.93 24.61
C ASN A 609 2.18 17.24 25.37
N LEU A 610 2.76 18.33 24.87
CA LEU A 610 2.89 19.58 25.63
C LEU A 610 1.53 20.31 25.75
N PRO A 611 1.38 21.20 26.75
CA PRO A 611 0.22 22.08 26.79
C PRO A 611 0.17 22.95 25.51
N PRO A 612 -1.03 23.33 25.01
CA PRO A 612 -1.18 23.95 23.70
C PRO A 612 -0.31 25.19 23.45
N ASN A 613 -0.10 26.02 24.47
CA ASN A 613 0.74 27.22 24.35
C ASN A 613 2.22 26.85 24.20
N GLN A 614 2.74 25.98 25.07
CA GLN A 614 4.12 25.50 25.02
C GLN A 614 4.38 24.74 23.71
N GLN A 615 3.43 23.93 23.26
CA GLN A 615 3.49 23.24 21.97
C GLN A 615 3.70 24.23 20.82
N ALA A 616 2.86 25.28 20.72
CA ALA A 616 2.96 26.30 19.69
C ALA A 616 4.29 27.09 19.74
N ILE A 617 4.78 27.38 20.95
CA ILE A 617 6.06 28.08 21.16
C ILE A 617 7.23 27.20 20.70
N PHE A 618 7.23 25.92 21.08
CA PHE A 618 8.27 24.97 20.71
C PHE A 618 8.32 24.77 19.19
N GLU A 619 7.17 24.51 18.55
CA GLU A 619 7.07 24.34 17.09
C GLU A 619 7.59 25.55 16.32
N ARG A 620 7.29 26.77 16.79
CA ARG A 620 7.80 28.01 16.19
C ARG A 620 9.33 28.09 16.30
N HIS A 621 9.90 27.72 17.45
CA HIS A 621 11.34 27.74 17.67
C HIS A 621 12.08 26.77 16.73
N ILE A 622 11.55 25.56 16.55
CA ILE A 622 12.14 24.55 15.65
C ILE A 622 11.75 24.74 14.17
N LYS A 623 11.03 25.82 13.85
CA LYS A 623 10.55 26.17 12.51
C LYS A 623 9.73 25.06 11.84
N LEU A 624 8.80 24.46 12.59
CA LEU A 624 7.90 23.44 12.06
C LEU A 624 6.76 24.10 11.25
N SER A 625 6.50 23.58 10.05
CA SER A 625 5.46 24.13 9.15
C SER A 625 4.40 23.11 8.73
N SER A 626 4.64 21.82 8.94
CA SER A 626 3.76 20.73 8.52
C SER A 626 4.00 19.49 9.37
N TYR A 627 3.10 18.53 9.29
CA TYR A 627 3.17 17.23 9.94
C TYR A 627 3.13 16.10 8.88
N PRO A 628 3.90 15.02 9.03
CA PRO A 628 4.97 14.83 10.02
C PRO A 628 6.16 15.79 9.77
N ALA A 629 6.94 16.07 10.81
CA ALA A 629 8.17 16.81 10.69
C ALA A 629 9.26 16.25 11.60
N TYR A 630 10.49 16.26 11.09
CA TYR A 630 11.62 15.65 11.77
C TYR A 630 12.76 16.66 11.95
N ARG A 631 13.47 16.57 13.08
CA ARG A 631 14.71 17.33 13.32
C ARG A 631 15.77 16.43 13.92
N LEU A 632 17.02 16.62 13.50
CA LEU A 632 18.17 16.00 14.15
C LEU A 632 18.83 17.06 15.03
N ILE A 633 19.09 16.71 16.28
CA ILE A 633 19.75 17.57 17.26
C ILE A 633 21.08 16.90 17.62
N SER A 634 22.17 17.68 17.61
CA SER A 634 23.50 17.15 17.89
C SER A 634 23.71 16.79 19.38
N PRO A 635 24.80 16.11 19.76
CA PRO A 635 25.14 15.87 21.17
C PRO A 635 25.30 17.15 22.00
N GLU A 636 25.77 18.23 21.39
CA GLU A 636 25.85 19.58 21.99
C GLU A 636 24.48 20.28 22.03
N GLY A 637 23.49 19.61 21.45
CA GLY A 637 22.13 19.95 21.10
C GLY A 637 21.89 21.32 20.51
N ASN A 638 22.54 21.49 19.36
CA ASN A 638 22.13 22.40 18.31
C ASN A 638 21.21 21.66 17.32
N ILE A 639 20.18 22.34 16.81
CA ILE A 639 19.36 21.81 15.72
C ILE A 639 20.21 21.78 14.45
N MET A 640 20.28 20.63 13.80
CA MET A 640 21.01 20.44 12.56
C MET A 640 20.10 20.76 11.37
N ASP A 641 20.57 21.60 10.46
CA ASP A 641 19.85 21.94 9.23
C ASP A 641 20.08 20.86 8.18
N LEU A 642 19.41 19.73 8.38
CA LEU A 642 19.50 18.53 7.55
C LEU A 642 18.10 18.09 7.16
N ASP A 643 17.92 17.76 5.89
CA ASP A 643 16.72 17.08 5.42
C ASP A 643 16.81 15.60 5.84
N ILE A 644 15.91 15.17 6.73
CA ILE A 644 15.90 13.82 7.28
C ILE A 644 14.53 13.20 7.09
N ASP A 645 14.54 11.94 6.68
CA ASP A 645 13.34 11.12 6.57
C ASP A 645 13.56 9.77 7.27
N PRO A 646 12.97 9.55 8.46
CA PRO A 646 13.14 8.30 9.20
C PRO A 646 12.54 7.09 8.49
N ARG A 647 11.71 7.30 7.45
CA ARG A 647 11.22 6.21 6.57
C ARG A 647 12.32 5.68 5.65
N THR A 648 13.51 6.28 5.65
CA THR A 648 14.72 5.81 4.95
C THR A 648 15.82 5.40 5.93
N PRO A 649 15.59 4.38 6.77
CA PRO A 649 16.41 4.12 7.95
C PRO A 649 17.89 3.82 7.60
N ALA A 650 18.16 3.17 6.46
CA ALA A 650 19.53 2.95 5.97
C ALA A 650 20.26 4.26 5.58
N GLY A 651 19.53 5.24 5.02
CA GLY A 651 20.08 6.56 4.71
C GLY A 651 20.43 7.34 5.96
N LEU A 652 19.51 7.35 6.93
CA LEU A 652 19.72 7.99 8.22
C LEU A 652 20.86 7.35 9.02
N ALA A 653 20.97 6.02 9.02
CA ALA A 653 22.09 5.30 9.63
C ALA A 653 23.44 5.72 9.04
N ARG A 654 23.53 5.87 7.71
CA ARG A 654 24.75 6.37 7.05
C ARG A 654 25.07 7.80 7.44
N LEU A 655 24.06 8.67 7.50
CA LEU A 655 24.23 10.06 7.94
C LEU A 655 24.78 10.13 9.37
N ILE A 656 24.15 9.44 10.32
CA ILE A 656 24.59 9.42 11.73
C ILE A 656 25.98 8.83 11.86
N LYS A 657 26.32 7.79 11.09
CA LYS A 657 27.69 7.24 11.04
C LYS A 657 28.73 8.27 10.63
N VAL A 658 28.45 9.04 9.57
CA VAL A 658 29.37 10.09 9.09
C VAL A 658 29.53 11.19 10.15
N LEU A 659 28.43 11.63 10.76
CA LEU A 659 28.45 12.65 11.80
C LEU A 659 29.24 12.18 13.04
N SER A 660 29.01 10.94 13.48
CA SER A 660 29.71 10.33 14.61
C SER A 660 31.20 10.16 14.36
N ASN A 661 31.60 9.85 13.13
CA ASN A 661 33.01 9.72 12.75
C ASN A 661 33.71 11.08 12.69
N ASN A 662 33.03 12.14 12.21
CA ASN A 662 33.61 13.48 12.11
C ASN A 662 33.77 14.16 13.49
N ALA A 663 32.91 13.86 14.45
CA ALA A 663 33.07 14.31 15.84
C ALA A 663 34.37 13.77 16.49
N ASN A 664 34.79 12.56 16.11
CA ASN A 664 36.04 11.94 16.57
C ASN A 664 37.32 12.43 15.86
N VAL A 665 37.19 13.26 14.81
CA VAL A 665 38.35 13.82 14.09
C VAL A 665 38.79 15.17 14.65
N ILE A 666 37.95 15.84 15.46
CA ILE A 666 38.27 17.14 16.09
C ILE A 666 38.95 16.95 17.48
N THR A 667 39.11 15.71 17.95
CA THR A 667 39.70 15.37 19.26
C THR A 667 40.96 14.50 19.19
N ARG A 668 41.84 14.75 18.21
CA ARG A 668 43.22 14.23 18.23
C ARG A 668 44.27 15.31 18.05
#